data_AF-A0A336LGP7-F1
#
_entry.id   AF-A0A336LGP7-F1
#
_cell.length_a   1.000
_cell.length_b   1.000
_cell.length_c   1.000
_cell.angle_alpha   90.00
_cell.angle_beta   90.00
_cell.angle_gamma   90.00
#
_symmetry.space_group_name_H-M   'P 1'
#
loop_
_entity.id
_entity.type
_entity.pdbx_description
1 polymer ?
#
loop_
_entity_poly.entity_id
_entity_poly.type
_entity_poly.pdbx_seq_one_letter_code
_entity_poly.pdbx_strand_id
1 'polypeptide(L)'
;MGVLLFTISTLFVFWSPFTKVEESFNMQATHDILIHSFNLSEYDHLEFPGVVPRTFIAPLVLSATVSPVFALLEFLDAQKFWAQYLVRFAMAAFVAASWHLFRRTIIEKLGINVGAWFTLITITQFHFIFYMSRLLPNIIALPLTLLAIRYWIRRDVKWFISTAGAVIIILRSELCILFGLLLLYDIYYKRITIPELLKTGVIAGILLVTLTVVVDSIFWQHLLWPEAQVLWYNTVLNKSSNWGTSPFLWYFYSALPRALGSSLILIPFGLFYEPRIRALVVPALFYIFLYSFLPHKELRFIIYVFPILNLATACACSRFWENRQKSLFRSILAYASAGHLLFNCFITMFLLLVSRTNYPGGVAMSRLHRIVPEYENTTVYIGNLAAQTGVTRFTELNSNWVYSKNESLKPGDPELHKFGYLLVEARDKYSPEMRLLTQTHEILEFIECFSNIGLQYDSVFPIKIKTKPCIYIMERKKDAKTVVDLAGDMIDDTSIEEFIETLSETLEIDEQLSKEIDDEFQKVITVSKEAFDESEEEILPTPVISHEKSPSKIRTRLARIKSDLKKKDELKTKETEPEPEKYKFKPVRKSKEKRFIEKDVNSKKTDDTEDTPRKTRLREIFKDHFRKVNDRKDKVTVDQEPLVQDETISSPKSKLKKLIKAEQVKALVEDIQKLDICDSSVSPKDCLKQIIDEYISE
;
A
#
# COMPACT_ATOMS: atom_id res chain seq x y z
N MET A 1 15.60 19.78 -27.04
CA MET A 1 15.62 18.31 -26.84
C MET A 1 15.77 17.91 -25.36
N GLY A 2 16.93 18.05 -24.71
CA GLY A 2 17.02 17.76 -23.25
C GLY A 2 16.05 18.62 -22.43
N VAL A 3 16.07 19.93 -22.66
CA VAL A 3 15.10 20.90 -22.12
C VAL A 3 13.65 20.52 -22.44
N LEU A 4 13.36 19.98 -23.62
CA LEU A 4 11.99 19.61 -24.02
C LEU A 4 11.43 18.46 -23.16
N LEU A 5 12.26 17.44 -22.87
CA LEU A 5 11.90 16.36 -21.97
C LEU A 5 11.58 16.90 -20.56
N PHE A 6 12.41 17.82 -20.07
CA PHE A 6 12.21 18.50 -18.79
C PHE A 6 10.90 19.31 -18.77
N THR A 7 10.67 20.21 -19.76
CA THR A 7 9.46 21.05 -19.84
C THR A 7 8.17 20.24 -19.89
N ILE A 8 8.13 19.12 -20.62
CA ILE A 8 6.92 18.28 -20.65
C ILE A 8 6.71 17.60 -19.28
N SER A 9 7.78 17.19 -18.59
CA SER A 9 7.67 16.64 -17.23
C SER A 9 7.24 17.70 -16.20
N THR A 10 7.71 18.95 -16.28
CA THR A 10 7.24 20.00 -15.36
C THR A 10 5.76 20.33 -15.58
N LEU A 11 5.26 20.32 -16.82
CA LEU A 11 3.82 20.40 -17.10
C LEU A 11 3.02 19.24 -16.47
N PHE A 12 3.58 18.02 -16.45
CA PHE A 12 2.95 16.88 -15.78
C PHE A 12 2.96 17.03 -14.24
N VAL A 13 3.97 17.67 -13.65
CA VAL A 13 3.98 18.01 -12.21
C VAL A 13 2.88 19.03 -11.89
N PHE A 14 2.72 20.09 -12.69
CA PHE A 14 1.60 21.04 -12.51
C PHE A 14 0.22 20.38 -12.66
N TRP A 15 0.08 19.35 -13.50
CA TRP A 15 -1.17 18.60 -13.65
C TRP A 15 -1.43 17.59 -12.52
N SER A 16 -0.38 17.11 -11.85
CA SER A 16 -0.44 16.10 -10.79
C SER A 16 0.56 16.41 -9.66
N PRO A 17 0.33 17.49 -8.89
CA PRO A 17 1.33 18.04 -7.96
C PRO A 17 1.51 17.21 -6.69
N PHE A 18 0.59 16.27 -6.42
CA PHE A 18 0.58 15.39 -5.26
C PHE A 18 1.32 14.06 -5.49
N THR A 19 1.63 13.41 -4.37
CA THR A 19 2.47 12.21 -4.21
C THR A 19 1.64 10.97 -3.93
N LYS A 20 2.24 9.79 -4.07
CA LYS A 20 1.71 8.53 -3.51
C LYS A 20 2.52 8.07 -2.31
N VAL A 21 1.96 7.13 -1.53
CA VAL A 21 2.65 6.46 -0.42
C VAL A 21 4.04 5.94 -0.78
N GLU A 22 4.27 5.46 -2.02
CA GLU A 22 5.56 4.90 -2.40
C GLU A 22 6.60 5.95 -2.86
N GLU A 23 6.26 7.24 -2.75
CA GLU A 23 7.16 8.40 -2.75
C GLU A 23 7.46 8.91 -1.33
N SER A 24 6.68 8.50 -0.30
CA SER A 24 6.58 9.21 0.99
C SER A 24 7.94 9.46 1.66
N PHE A 25 8.69 8.40 1.97
CA PHE A 25 9.98 8.51 2.67
C PHE A 25 10.91 9.55 2.05
N ASN A 26 11.08 9.53 0.71
CA ASN A 26 12.00 10.46 0.06
C ASN A 26 11.46 11.89 0.03
N MET A 27 10.14 12.06 -0.12
CA MET A 27 9.48 13.37 -0.04
C MET A 27 9.62 13.98 1.35
N GLN A 28 9.37 13.19 2.40
CA GLN A 28 9.40 13.61 3.80
C GLN A 28 10.84 13.84 4.27
N ALA A 29 11.78 12.94 3.97
CA ALA A 29 13.20 13.15 4.23
C ALA A 29 13.76 14.40 3.53
N THR A 30 13.30 14.72 2.32
CA THR A 30 13.70 15.96 1.62
C THR A 30 13.04 17.20 2.25
N HIS A 31 11.80 17.10 2.76
CA HIS A 31 11.19 18.15 3.58
C HIS A 31 12.01 18.40 4.85
N ASP A 32 12.34 17.34 5.58
CA ASP A 32 12.93 17.47 6.90
C ASP A 32 14.38 17.97 6.86
N ILE A 33 15.16 17.57 5.84
CA ILE A 33 16.50 18.14 5.60
C ILE A 33 16.41 19.63 5.23
N LEU A 34 15.38 20.06 4.50
CA LEU A 34 15.25 21.47 4.11
C LEU A 34 14.77 22.37 5.25
N ILE A 35 13.82 21.90 6.07
CA ILE A 35 13.18 22.72 7.12
C ILE A 35 13.80 22.47 8.50
N HIS A 36 13.89 21.22 8.95
CA HIS A 36 14.44 20.89 10.27
C HIS A 36 15.99 20.84 10.26
N SER A 37 16.61 20.74 9.09
CA SER A 37 18.08 20.77 8.89
C SER A 37 18.83 19.75 9.75
N PHE A 38 19.35 20.14 10.92
CA PHE A 38 20.07 19.27 11.86
C PHE A 38 19.22 18.81 13.06
N ASN A 39 17.98 19.29 13.21
CA ASN A 39 17.08 18.93 14.30
C ASN A 39 16.45 17.55 14.05
N LEU A 40 17.23 16.48 14.20
CA LEU A 40 16.83 15.10 13.89
C LEU A 40 15.58 14.64 14.66
N SER A 41 15.32 15.17 15.85
CA SER A 41 14.14 14.85 16.67
C SER A 41 12.80 15.18 16.04
N GLU A 42 12.75 16.08 15.05
CA GLU A 42 11.51 16.49 14.38
C GLU A 42 11.21 15.70 13.11
N TYR A 43 12.11 14.79 12.67
CA TYR A 43 12.00 14.09 11.38
C TYR A 43 10.88 13.02 11.33
N ASP A 44 10.19 12.94 10.20
CA ASP A 44 9.01 12.08 9.95
C ASP A 44 9.30 10.59 10.12
N HIS A 45 10.53 10.13 9.85
CA HIS A 45 10.90 8.72 9.92
C HIS A 45 11.18 8.20 11.35
N LEU A 46 11.31 9.08 12.34
CA LEU A 46 11.39 8.69 13.76
C LEU A 46 9.98 8.58 14.38
N GLU A 47 9.05 9.44 13.96
CA GLU A 47 7.64 9.42 14.37
C GLU A 47 6.87 8.30 13.66
N PHE A 48 7.07 8.14 12.35
CA PHE A 48 6.41 7.15 11.49
C PHE A 48 7.45 6.25 10.78
N PRO A 49 8.15 5.37 11.52
CA PRO A 49 9.14 4.46 10.94
C PRO A 49 8.49 3.44 9.99
N GLY A 50 8.79 3.57 8.70
CA GLY A 50 8.34 2.60 7.69
C GLY A 50 8.94 1.21 7.87
N VAL A 51 8.23 0.18 7.38
CA VAL A 51 8.52 -1.27 7.56
C VAL A 51 9.97 -1.69 7.28
N VAL A 52 10.70 -0.95 6.43
CA VAL A 52 12.14 -1.16 6.18
C VAL A 52 12.81 0.21 5.95
N PRO A 53 13.97 0.50 6.57
CA PRO A 53 14.66 1.77 6.39
C PRO A 53 15.14 1.99 4.95
N ARG A 54 15.43 3.25 4.64
CA ARG A 54 15.84 3.75 3.32
C ARG A 54 16.97 4.77 3.49
N THR A 55 17.75 4.99 2.43
CA THR A 55 18.93 5.88 2.48
C THR A 55 18.55 7.36 2.41
N PHE A 56 19.21 8.16 3.24
CA PHE A 56 19.17 9.62 3.23
C PHE A 56 20.12 10.24 2.20
N ILE A 57 21.06 9.49 1.62
CA ILE A 57 22.02 10.02 0.63
C ILE A 57 21.33 10.68 -0.57
N ALA A 58 20.22 10.10 -1.05
CA ALA A 58 19.46 10.68 -2.15
C ALA A 58 18.65 11.94 -1.74
N PRO A 59 17.84 11.91 -0.67
CA PRO A 59 17.26 13.13 -0.08
C PRO A 59 18.28 14.23 0.19
N LEU A 60 19.48 13.93 0.69
CA LEU A 60 20.55 14.90 0.92
C LEU A 60 21.04 15.58 -0.36
N VAL A 61 21.39 14.80 -1.39
CA VAL A 61 21.85 15.34 -2.68
C VAL A 61 20.75 16.19 -3.33
N LEU A 62 19.50 15.76 -3.23
CA LEU A 62 18.36 16.50 -3.77
C LEU A 62 18.11 17.80 -2.99
N SER A 63 18.11 17.75 -1.66
CA SER A 63 17.96 18.90 -0.76
C SER A 63 19.05 19.94 -1.02
N ALA A 64 20.33 19.55 -0.94
CA ALA A 64 21.46 20.45 -1.15
C ALA A 64 21.48 21.09 -2.55
N THR A 65 20.87 20.44 -3.55
CA THR A 65 20.70 21.00 -4.91
C THR A 65 19.60 22.07 -4.96
N VAL A 66 18.56 21.98 -4.12
CA VAL A 66 17.46 22.95 -4.09
C VAL A 66 17.59 24.02 -3.00
N SER A 67 18.38 23.79 -1.94
CA SER A 67 18.62 24.74 -0.84
C SER A 67 18.81 26.21 -1.27
N PRO A 68 19.64 26.58 -2.26
CA PRO A 68 19.80 27.99 -2.64
C PRO A 68 18.56 28.62 -3.30
N VAL A 69 17.67 27.81 -3.88
CA VAL A 69 16.38 28.28 -4.43
C VAL A 69 15.29 28.22 -3.36
N PHE A 70 15.36 27.26 -2.44
CA PHE A 70 14.46 27.15 -1.29
C PHE A 70 14.63 28.36 -0.34
N ALA A 71 15.86 28.73 0.01
CA ALA A 71 16.14 29.94 0.81
C ALA A 71 15.64 31.23 0.14
N LEU A 72 15.58 31.28 -1.20
CA LEU A 72 14.95 32.39 -1.93
C LEU A 72 13.41 32.35 -1.86
N LEU A 73 12.79 31.16 -1.81
CA LEU A 73 11.35 31.03 -1.59
C LEU A 73 10.98 31.46 -0.16
N GLU A 74 11.77 31.07 0.85
CA GLU A 74 11.61 31.51 2.24
C GLU A 74 11.78 33.03 2.39
N PHE A 75 12.81 33.61 1.76
CA PHE A 75 13.02 35.07 1.74
C PHE A 75 11.87 35.85 1.07
N LEU A 76 11.12 35.20 0.18
CA LEU A 76 9.95 35.77 -0.51
C LEU A 76 8.61 35.41 0.17
N ASP A 77 8.64 34.82 1.36
CA ASP A 77 7.46 34.34 2.12
C ASP A 77 6.53 33.44 1.29
N ALA A 78 7.12 32.60 0.43
CA ALA A 78 6.38 31.75 -0.48
C ALA A 78 5.86 30.48 0.22
N GLN A 79 4.55 30.21 0.08
CA GLN A 79 3.88 29.05 0.68
C GLN A 79 4.68 27.74 0.57
N LYS A 80 4.82 27.04 1.70
CA LYS A 80 5.56 25.77 1.90
C LYS A 80 5.42 24.75 0.75
N PHE A 81 4.23 24.64 0.16
CA PHE A 81 3.95 23.72 -0.96
C PHE A 81 4.77 24.00 -2.24
N TRP A 82 5.29 25.21 -2.45
CA TRP A 82 6.21 25.52 -3.56
C TRP A 82 7.53 24.75 -3.46
N ALA A 83 7.97 24.36 -2.26
CA ALA A 83 9.14 23.50 -2.07
C ALA A 83 8.90 22.09 -2.62
N GLN A 84 7.69 21.53 -2.53
CA GLN A 84 7.34 20.24 -3.16
C GLN A 84 7.44 20.31 -4.70
N TYR A 85 7.05 21.43 -5.31
CA TYR A 85 7.27 21.65 -6.75
C TYR A 85 8.77 21.72 -7.08
N LEU A 86 9.53 22.53 -6.34
CA LEU A 86 10.98 22.71 -6.53
C LEU A 86 11.75 21.39 -6.43
N VAL A 87 11.47 20.58 -5.40
CA VAL A 87 12.04 19.23 -5.19
C VAL A 87 11.74 18.30 -6.38
N ARG A 88 10.50 18.30 -6.88
CA ARG A 88 10.09 17.50 -8.04
C ARG A 88 10.68 17.99 -9.36
N PHE A 89 10.90 19.30 -9.51
CA PHE A 89 11.61 19.87 -10.66
C PHE A 89 13.10 19.50 -10.63
N ALA A 90 13.77 19.53 -9.49
CA ALA A 90 15.15 19.07 -9.38
C ALA A 90 15.28 17.57 -9.70
N MET A 91 14.34 16.73 -9.22
CA MET A 91 14.29 15.32 -9.58
C MET A 91 14.14 15.10 -11.10
N ALA A 92 13.20 15.84 -11.73
CA ALA A 92 13.03 15.83 -13.19
C ALA A 92 14.29 16.29 -13.94
N ALA A 93 15.02 17.29 -13.40
CA ALA A 93 16.26 17.79 -13.98
C ALA A 93 17.40 16.75 -13.93
N PHE A 94 17.56 16.02 -12.82
CA PHE A 94 18.55 14.94 -12.72
C PHE A 94 18.32 13.82 -13.74
N VAL A 95 17.05 13.40 -13.93
CA VAL A 95 16.70 12.40 -14.96
C VAL A 95 16.91 12.99 -16.37
N ALA A 96 16.49 14.23 -16.62
CA ALA A 96 16.64 14.88 -17.92
C ALA A 96 18.11 15.08 -18.33
N ALA A 97 18.99 15.43 -17.38
CA ALA A 97 20.42 15.57 -17.59
C ALA A 97 21.07 14.21 -17.95
N SER A 98 20.78 13.18 -17.16
CA SER A 98 21.33 11.82 -17.38
C SER A 98 20.80 11.20 -18.68
N TRP A 99 19.52 11.40 -18.98
CA TRP A 99 18.90 11.00 -20.26
C TRP A 99 19.47 11.78 -21.44
N HIS A 100 19.76 13.09 -21.29
CA HIS A 100 20.43 13.88 -22.33
C HIS A 100 21.84 13.37 -22.62
N LEU A 101 22.60 13.02 -21.58
CA LEU A 101 23.94 12.42 -21.72
C LEU A 101 23.87 11.04 -22.38
N PHE A 102 22.89 10.20 -22.05
CA PHE A 102 22.63 8.92 -22.72
C PHE A 102 22.26 9.11 -24.20
N ARG A 103 21.33 10.04 -24.51
CA ARG A 103 20.96 10.45 -25.88
C ARG A 103 22.15 10.94 -26.69
N ARG A 104 23.08 11.70 -26.08
CA ARG A 104 24.30 12.15 -26.74
C ARG A 104 25.17 10.95 -27.17
N THR A 105 25.36 9.97 -26.28
CA THR A 105 26.08 8.72 -26.63
C THR A 105 25.37 7.93 -27.73
N ILE A 106 24.03 7.91 -27.76
CA ILE A 106 23.26 7.30 -28.86
C ILE A 106 23.58 7.98 -30.19
N ILE A 107 23.58 9.32 -30.25
CA ILE A 107 23.90 10.07 -31.49
C ILE A 107 25.34 9.81 -31.93
N GLU A 108 26.29 9.78 -30.98
CA GLU A 108 27.71 9.47 -31.22
C GLU A 108 27.96 8.04 -31.76
N LYS A 109 27.01 7.09 -31.62
CA LYS A 109 27.16 5.67 -32.03
C LYS A 109 26.20 5.21 -33.13
N LEU A 110 25.04 5.84 -33.26
CA LEU A 110 23.93 5.43 -34.14
C LEU A 110 23.36 6.57 -34.99
N GLY A 111 23.90 7.79 -34.87
CA GLY A 111 23.55 8.94 -35.73
C GLY A 111 22.37 9.78 -35.25
N ILE A 112 22.21 10.94 -35.88
CA ILE A 112 21.26 11.98 -35.45
C ILE A 112 19.79 11.58 -35.64
N ASN A 113 19.47 10.82 -36.70
CA ASN A 113 18.10 10.35 -36.98
C ASN A 113 17.56 9.46 -35.83
N VAL A 114 18.35 8.47 -35.39
CA VAL A 114 18.00 7.60 -34.26
C VAL A 114 17.86 8.43 -32.98
N GLY A 115 18.75 9.39 -32.73
CA GLY A 115 18.63 10.31 -31.60
C GLY A 115 17.43 11.27 -31.64
N ALA A 116 16.88 11.55 -32.83
CA ALA A 116 15.64 12.29 -33.00
C ALA A 116 14.43 11.40 -32.69
N TRP A 117 14.31 10.23 -33.33
CA TRP A 117 13.24 9.26 -33.05
C TRP A 117 13.19 8.85 -31.58
N PHE A 118 14.34 8.56 -30.97
CA PHE A 118 14.45 8.25 -29.53
C PHE A 118 13.89 9.37 -28.63
N THR A 119 14.04 10.63 -29.04
CA THR A 119 13.45 11.78 -28.33
C THR A 119 11.93 11.76 -28.47
N LEU A 120 11.42 11.65 -29.71
CA LEU A 120 9.99 11.66 -30.01
C LEU A 120 9.25 10.51 -29.32
N ILE A 121 9.80 9.30 -29.36
CA ILE A 121 9.24 8.13 -28.67
C ILE A 121 9.19 8.36 -27.16
N THR A 122 10.25 8.91 -26.56
CA THR A 122 10.30 9.11 -25.10
C THR A 122 9.34 10.21 -24.64
N ILE A 123 9.24 11.35 -25.34
CA ILE A 123 8.31 12.44 -24.95
C ILE A 123 6.83 12.11 -25.18
N THR A 124 6.52 11.12 -26.01
CA THR A 124 5.13 10.69 -26.29
C THR A 124 4.65 9.57 -25.38
N GLN A 125 5.50 9.04 -24.48
CA GLN A 125 5.16 7.98 -23.54
C GLN A 125 4.91 8.49 -22.11
N PHE A 126 3.68 8.36 -21.64
CA PHE A 126 3.24 8.72 -20.29
C PHE A 126 4.15 8.21 -19.19
N HIS A 127 4.45 6.90 -19.17
CA HIS A 127 5.08 6.26 -18.01
C HIS A 127 6.52 6.72 -17.76
N PHE A 128 7.27 7.17 -18.77
CA PHE A 128 8.60 7.74 -18.51
C PHE A 128 8.50 9.19 -18.01
N ILE A 129 7.70 10.02 -18.67
CA ILE A 129 7.58 11.47 -18.41
C ILE A 129 6.84 11.79 -17.10
N PHE A 130 5.85 10.97 -16.73
CA PHE A 130 5.08 11.11 -15.48
C PHE A 130 5.83 10.64 -14.23
N TYR A 131 6.74 9.68 -14.38
CA TYR A 131 7.51 9.14 -13.25
C TYR A 131 8.83 9.89 -13.04
N MET A 132 9.47 10.46 -14.08
CA MET A 132 10.81 11.07 -13.95
C MET A 132 10.91 12.27 -12.98
N SER A 133 9.79 12.88 -12.60
CA SER A 133 9.71 13.97 -11.62
C SER A 133 9.34 13.52 -10.19
N ARG A 134 9.02 12.23 -10.00
CA ARG A 134 8.49 11.68 -8.75
C ARG A 134 9.58 11.01 -7.92
N LEU A 135 9.48 11.14 -6.59
CA LEU A 135 10.52 10.69 -5.65
C LEU A 135 10.37 9.21 -5.24
N LEU A 136 9.89 8.34 -6.14
CA LEU A 136 9.94 6.89 -5.90
C LEU A 136 11.41 6.46 -5.96
N PRO A 137 11.90 5.56 -5.09
CA PRO A 137 13.33 5.22 -5.09
C PRO A 137 13.81 4.53 -6.39
N ASN A 138 12.90 3.97 -7.20
CA ASN A 138 13.19 3.53 -8.57
C ASN A 138 13.69 4.69 -9.48
N ILE A 139 13.10 5.88 -9.33
CA ILE A 139 13.41 7.05 -10.15
C ILE A 139 14.67 7.73 -9.65
N ILE A 140 14.90 7.72 -8.33
CA ILE A 140 16.16 8.15 -7.71
C ILE A 140 17.35 7.34 -8.22
N ALA A 141 17.19 6.03 -8.44
CA ALA A 141 18.21 5.18 -9.06
C ALA A 141 18.37 5.39 -10.59
N LEU A 142 17.39 5.98 -11.27
CA LEU A 142 17.35 6.10 -12.73
C LEU A 142 18.45 7.02 -13.34
N PRO A 143 18.76 8.21 -12.81
CA PRO A 143 19.87 9.06 -13.27
C PRO A 143 21.21 8.31 -13.32
N LEU A 144 21.62 7.71 -12.19
CA LEU A 144 22.87 6.95 -12.11
C LEU A 144 22.83 5.69 -12.98
N THR A 145 21.67 5.04 -13.12
CA THR A 145 21.50 3.89 -14.03
C THR A 145 21.73 4.27 -15.50
N LEU A 146 21.20 5.41 -15.94
CA LEU A 146 21.43 5.93 -17.29
C LEU A 146 22.89 6.33 -17.52
N LEU A 147 23.57 6.85 -16.48
CA LEU A 147 25.01 7.12 -16.53
C LEU A 147 25.83 5.83 -16.62
N ALA A 148 25.54 4.81 -15.80
CA ALA A 148 26.19 3.50 -15.86
C ALA A 148 26.05 2.86 -17.25
N ILE A 149 24.84 2.84 -17.82
CA ILE A 149 24.60 2.36 -19.20
C ILE A 149 25.40 3.17 -20.22
N ARG A 150 25.47 4.51 -20.07
CA ARG A 150 26.30 5.38 -20.93
C ARG A 150 27.79 5.03 -20.85
N TYR A 151 28.33 4.80 -19.64
CA TYR A 151 29.74 4.40 -19.45
C TYR A 151 30.03 3.03 -20.07
N TRP A 152 29.11 2.06 -19.91
CA TRP A 152 29.20 0.75 -20.55
C TRP A 152 29.26 0.84 -22.10
N ILE A 153 28.38 1.65 -22.71
CA ILE A 153 28.39 1.89 -24.17
C ILE A 153 29.68 2.60 -24.63
N ARG A 154 30.27 3.46 -23.78
CA ARG A 154 31.54 4.15 -24.07
C ARG A 154 32.80 3.31 -23.81
N ARG A 155 32.69 2.18 -23.08
CA ARG A 155 33.80 1.35 -22.56
C ARG A 155 34.60 2.00 -21.43
N ASP A 156 33.97 2.92 -20.69
CA ASP A 156 34.53 3.55 -19.50
C ASP A 156 34.43 2.60 -18.29
N VAL A 157 35.15 1.47 -18.31
CA VAL A 157 35.01 0.33 -17.36
C VAL A 157 34.99 0.77 -15.90
N LYS A 158 35.91 1.64 -15.49
CA LYS A 158 36.03 2.11 -14.10
C LYS A 158 34.81 2.92 -13.66
N TRP A 159 34.33 3.81 -14.52
CA TRP A 159 33.12 4.59 -14.24
C TRP A 159 31.86 3.73 -14.28
N PHE A 160 31.77 2.75 -15.18
CA PHE A 160 30.69 1.76 -15.18
C PHE A 160 30.62 0.99 -13.85
N ILE A 161 31.74 0.41 -13.40
CA ILE A 161 31.79 -0.35 -12.14
C ILE A 161 31.43 0.54 -10.94
N SER A 162 32.03 1.73 -10.82
CA SER A 162 31.76 2.62 -9.69
C SER A 162 30.32 3.15 -9.67
N THR A 163 29.75 3.55 -10.82
CA THR A 163 28.35 4.04 -10.87
C THR A 163 27.34 2.92 -10.70
N ALA A 164 27.56 1.74 -11.30
CA ALA A 164 26.70 0.57 -11.07
C ALA A 164 26.76 0.11 -9.60
N GLY A 165 27.97 0.07 -9.01
CA GLY A 165 28.16 -0.23 -7.59
C GLY A 165 27.43 0.77 -6.68
N ALA A 166 27.50 2.07 -6.98
CA ALA A 166 26.80 3.10 -6.19
C ALA A 166 25.28 2.91 -6.22
N VAL A 167 24.72 2.55 -7.38
CA VAL A 167 23.30 2.20 -7.48
C VAL A 167 22.96 0.97 -6.67
N ILE A 168 23.72 -0.13 -6.83
CA ILE A 168 23.44 -1.42 -6.16
C ILE A 168 23.56 -1.31 -4.63
N ILE A 169 24.58 -0.61 -4.13
CA ILE A 169 24.94 -0.58 -2.70
C ILE A 169 24.12 0.45 -1.92
N ILE A 170 23.88 1.63 -2.50
CA ILE A 170 23.26 2.75 -1.79
C ILE A 170 21.76 2.82 -2.09
N LEU A 171 21.37 2.69 -3.35
CA LEU A 171 20.01 3.06 -3.79
C LEU A 171 19.07 1.86 -3.96
N ARG A 172 19.51 0.83 -4.70
CA ARG A 172 18.67 -0.23 -5.27
C ARG A 172 19.46 -1.48 -5.66
N SER A 173 19.41 -2.48 -4.78
CA SER A 173 20.08 -3.77 -4.93
C SER A 173 19.54 -4.62 -6.10
N GLU A 174 18.28 -4.47 -6.51
CA GLU A 174 17.69 -5.28 -7.60
C GLU A 174 18.40 -5.10 -8.95
N LEU A 175 19.04 -3.94 -9.13
CA LEU A 175 19.81 -3.63 -10.33
C LEU A 175 21.13 -4.40 -10.42
N CYS A 176 21.52 -5.16 -9.40
CA CYS A 176 22.59 -6.16 -9.53
C CYS A 176 22.29 -7.18 -10.63
N ILE A 177 21.01 -7.47 -10.91
CA ILE A 177 20.60 -8.34 -12.01
C ILE A 177 20.90 -7.66 -13.35
N LEU A 178 20.45 -6.42 -13.58
CA LEU A 178 20.64 -5.72 -14.85
C LEU A 178 22.12 -5.44 -15.15
N PHE A 179 22.85 -4.89 -14.17
CA PHE A 179 24.28 -4.61 -14.36
C PHE A 179 25.12 -5.88 -14.36
N GLY A 180 24.75 -6.90 -13.58
CA GLY A 180 25.40 -8.22 -13.60
C GLY A 180 25.33 -8.90 -14.95
N LEU A 181 24.20 -8.79 -15.66
CA LEU A 181 24.07 -9.31 -17.04
C LEU A 181 24.92 -8.53 -18.05
N LEU A 182 25.01 -7.20 -17.93
CA LEU A 182 25.89 -6.36 -18.77
C LEU A 182 27.38 -6.60 -18.49
N LEU A 183 27.73 -6.90 -17.24
CA LEU A 183 29.07 -7.26 -16.80
C LEU A 183 29.46 -8.67 -17.27
N LEU A 184 28.56 -9.65 -17.13
CA LEU A 184 28.74 -11.02 -17.63
C LEU A 184 28.93 -11.03 -19.16
N TYR A 185 28.18 -10.20 -19.89
CA TYR A 185 28.38 -9.99 -21.32
C TYR A 185 29.82 -9.53 -21.61
N ASP A 186 30.30 -8.50 -20.92
CA ASP A 186 31.64 -7.95 -21.16
C ASP A 186 32.77 -8.89 -20.70
N ILE A 187 32.56 -9.72 -19.67
CA ILE A 187 33.49 -10.79 -19.28
C ILE A 187 33.53 -11.88 -20.37
N TYR A 188 32.37 -12.36 -20.84
CA TYR A 188 32.28 -13.42 -21.86
C TYR A 188 32.97 -13.01 -23.17
N TYR A 189 32.76 -11.77 -23.62
CA TYR A 189 33.45 -11.19 -24.78
C TYR A 189 34.86 -10.63 -24.48
N LYS A 190 35.45 -10.96 -23.31
CA LYS A 190 36.82 -10.60 -22.87
C LYS A 190 37.15 -9.10 -22.95
N ARG A 191 36.16 -8.23 -22.73
CA ARG A 191 36.30 -6.75 -22.72
C ARG A 191 36.75 -6.20 -21.37
N ILE A 192 36.54 -6.95 -20.29
CA ILE A 192 36.94 -6.60 -18.92
C ILE A 192 37.75 -7.78 -18.37
N THR A 193 38.87 -7.50 -17.71
CA THR A 193 39.66 -8.53 -17.03
C THR A 193 39.17 -8.71 -15.59
N ILE A 194 39.14 -9.96 -15.10
CA ILE A 194 38.69 -10.28 -13.74
C ILE A 194 39.55 -9.55 -12.67
N PRO A 195 40.88 -9.42 -12.79
CA PRO A 195 41.68 -8.67 -11.82
C PRO A 195 41.37 -7.16 -11.78
N GLU A 196 41.12 -6.52 -12.93
CA GLU A 196 40.72 -5.09 -12.96
C GLU A 196 39.32 -4.88 -12.37
N LEU A 197 38.40 -5.79 -12.68
CA LEU A 197 37.05 -5.82 -12.10
C LEU A 197 37.10 -5.96 -10.57
N LEU A 198 37.86 -6.94 -10.05
CA LEU A 198 37.99 -7.14 -8.61
C LEU A 198 38.66 -5.95 -7.93
N LYS A 199 39.78 -5.44 -8.47
CA LYS A 199 40.48 -4.27 -7.91
C LYS A 199 39.58 -3.04 -7.86
N THR A 200 38.86 -2.74 -8.95
CA THR A 200 37.98 -1.57 -9.02
C THR A 200 36.72 -1.75 -8.16
N GLY A 201 36.10 -2.93 -8.24
CA GLY A 201 34.85 -3.26 -7.57
C GLY A 201 34.99 -3.36 -6.05
N VAL A 202 36.10 -3.91 -5.53
CA VAL A 202 36.34 -3.98 -4.08
C VAL A 202 36.65 -2.59 -3.51
N ILE A 203 37.48 -1.79 -4.18
CA ILE A 203 37.79 -0.42 -3.73
C ILE A 203 36.53 0.46 -3.75
N ALA A 204 35.77 0.43 -4.84
CA ALA A 204 34.49 1.14 -4.91
C ALA A 204 33.49 0.61 -3.88
N GLY A 205 33.37 -0.71 -3.74
CA GLY A 205 32.45 -1.36 -2.81
C GLY A 205 32.69 -0.96 -1.35
N ILE A 206 33.95 -0.98 -0.88
CA ILE A 206 34.31 -0.54 0.48
C ILE A 206 33.92 0.93 0.68
N LEU A 207 34.34 1.83 -0.21
CA LEU A 207 34.04 3.26 -0.11
C LEU A 207 32.53 3.56 -0.12
N LEU A 208 31.76 2.86 -0.96
CA LEU A 208 30.31 3.04 -1.07
C LEU A 208 29.55 2.46 0.12
N VAL A 209 29.96 1.30 0.65
CA VAL A 209 29.39 0.72 1.88
C VAL A 209 29.69 1.63 3.08
N THR A 210 30.93 2.12 3.22
CA THR A 210 31.27 3.09 4.27
C THR A 210 30.43 4.37 4.14
N LEU A 211 30.17 4.86 2.93
CA LEU A 211 29.36 6.05 2.71
C LEU A 211 27.89 5.88 3.16
N THR A 212 27.20 4.81 2.74
CA THR A 212 25.82 4.54 3.20
C THR A 212 25.77 4.24 4.69
N VAL A 213 26.68 3.42 5.22
CA VAL A 213 26.69 3.11 6.66
C VAL A 213 26.91 4.36 7.50
N VAL A 214 27.89 5.22 7.17
CA VAL A 214 28.16 6.44 7.95
C VAL A 214 27.01 7.45 7.85
N VAL A 215 26.52 7.73 6.64
CA VAL A 215 25.45 8.73 6.46
C VAL A 215 24.14 8.24 7.06
N ASP A 216 23.69 7.04 6.70
CA ASP A 216 22.36 6.57 7.09
C ASP A 216 22.27 6.26 8.59
N SER A 217 23.38 5.83 9.22
CA SER A 217 23.40 5.62 10.68
C SER A 217 23.28 6.91 11.50
N ILE A 218 23.59 8.08 10.92
CA ILE A 218 23.39 9.37 11.59
C ILE A 218 21.89 9.72 11.63
N PHE A 219 21.20 9.65 10.48
CA PHE A 219 19.79 10.03 10.40
C PHE A 219 18.86 9.04 11.11
N TRP A 220 19.17 7.74 11.07
CA TRP A 220 18.41 6.70 11.78
C TRP A 220 18.88 6.47 13.23
N GLN A 221 19.89 7.20 13.70
CA GLN A 221 20.41 7.17 15.09
C GLN A 221 20.95 5.82 15.61
N HIS A 222 21.13 4.82 14.75
CA HIS A 222 21.71 3.51 15.07
C HIS A 222 22.56 2.98 13.90
N LEU A 223 23.36 1.94 14.10
CA LEU A 223 24.20 1.39 13.03
C LEU A 223 23.38 0.55 12.04
N LEU A 224 23.31 0.97 10.77
CA LEU A 224 22.68 0.19 9.70
C LEU A 224 23.31 0.39 8.31
N TRP A 225 22.89 -0.47 7.38
CA TRP A 225 22.99 -0.31 5.94
C TRP A 225 21.59 -0.54 5.37
N PRO A 226 20.85 0.51 4.91
CA PRO A 226 19.43 0.38 4.59
C PRO A 226 19.15 -0.70 3.55
N GLU A 227 19.88 -0.67 2.43
CA GLU A 227 19.59 -1.54 1.29
C GLU A 227 19.97 -3.01 1.54
N ALA A 228 20.88 -3.30 2.48
CA ALA A 228 21.10 -4.66 2.95
C ALA A 228 19.93 -5.19 3.81
N GLN A 229 19.28 -4.33 4.62
CA GLN A 229 18.05 -4.71 5.32
C GLN A 229 16.88 -4.90 4.35
N VAL A 230 16.79 -4.07 3.29
CA VAL A 230 15.82 -4.24 2.18
C VAL A 230 16.02 -5.58 1.47
N LEU A 231 17.26 -5.95 1.14
CA LEU A 231 17.59 -7.25 0.54
C LEU A 231 17.20 -8.41 1.48
N TRP A 232 17.57 -8.32 2.77
CA TRP A 232 17.24 -9.35 3.76
C TRP A 232 15.72 -9.55 3.91
N TYR A 233 14.97 -8.47 4.11
CA TYR A 233 13.52 -8.52 4.29
C TYR A 233 12.76 -9.07 3.07
N ASN A 234 13.14 -8.63 1.87
CA ASN A 234 12.39 -8.99 0.65
C ASN A 234 12.86 -10.30 0.03
N THR A 235 14.16 -10.60 0.04
CA THR A 235 14.75 -11.77 -0.63
C THR A 235 14.96 -12.96 0.31
N VAL A 236 15.37 -12.74 1.56
CA VAL A 236 15.67 -13.83 2.51
C VAL A 236 14.43 -14.22 3.33
N LEU A 237 13.69 -13.23 3.86
CA LEU A 237 12.44 -13.48 4.59
C LEU A 237 11.21 -13.64 3.66
N ASN A 238 11.41 -13.47 2.34
CA ASN A 238 10.39 -13.56 1.28
C ASN A 238 9.10 -12.75 1.53
N LYS A 239 9.17 -11.66 2.32
CA LYS A 239 8.00 -10.84 2.68
C LYS A 239 7.46 -9.97 1.54
N SER A 240 8.07 -10.06 0.35
CA SER A 240 7.61 -9.36 -0.86
C SER A 240 6.14 -9.69 -1.22
N SER A 241 5.66 -10.90 -0.94
CA SER A 241 4.30 -11.33 -1.22
C SER A 241 3.21 -10.59 -0.43
N ASN A 242 3.55 -9.98 0.72
CA ASN A 242 2.60 -9.25 1.57
C ASN A 242 1.98 -8.04 0.84
N TRP A 243 2.68 -7.49 -0.16
CA TRP A 243 2.23 -6.34 -0.96
C TRP A 243 1.34 -6.77 -2.16
N GLY A 244 0.78 -7.98 -2.11
CA GLY A 244 -0.03 -8.57 -3.17
C GLY A 244 0.79 -9.24 -4.27
N THR A 245 0.28 -10.33 -4.82
CA THR A 245 0.96 -11.16 -5.82
C THR A 245 0.35 -11.02 -7.21
N SER A 246 1.11 -11.37 -8.26
CA SER A 246 0.64 -11.29 -9.65
C SER A 246 1.29 -12.34 -10.56
N PRO A 247 0.62 -12.76 -11.65
CA PRO A 247 1.10 -13.85 -12.52
C PRO A 247 2.50 -13.62 -13.09
N PHE A 248 3.23 -14.70 -13.36
CA PHE A 248 4.60 -14.67 -13.88
C PHE A 248 4.75 -13.73 -15.09
N LEU A 249 3.89 -13.85 -16.10
CA LEU A 249 3.97 -13.08 -17.35
C LEU A 249 3.45 -11.62 -17.26
N TRP A 250 3.08 -11.12 -16.07
CA TRP A 250 2.44 -9.80 -15.91
C TRP A 250 3.25 -8.64 -16.51
N TYR A 251 4.59 -8.68 -16.45
CA TYR A 251 5.41 -7.66 -17.09
C TYR A 251 5.24 -7.63 -18.62
N PHE A 252 5.03 -8.79 -19.26
CA PHE A 252 4.91 -8.92 -20.71
C PHE A 252 3.50 -8.59 -21.23
N TYR A 253 2.43 -9.10 -20.59
CA TYR A 253 1.06 -8.84 -21.06
C TYR A 253 0.43 -7.56 -20.48
N SER A 254 0.97 -7.02 -19.38
CA SER A 254 0.36 -5.87 -18.68
C SER A 254 1.28 -4.67 -18.51
N ALA A 255 2.51 -4.84 -18.05
CA ALA A 255 3.39 -3.69 -17.77
C ALA A 255 3.96 -3.07 -19.05
N LEU A 256 4.60 -3.85 -19.92
CA LEU A 256 5.23 -3.36 -21.15
C LEU A 256 4.24 -2.71 -22.14
N PRO A 257 3.02 -3.26 -22.39
CA PRO A 257 2.03 -2.61 -23.26
C PRO A 257 1.55 -1.27 -22.71
N ARG A 258 1.35 -1.16 -21.38
CA ARG A 258 1.00 0.13 -20.73
C ARG A 258 2.16 1.11 -20.75
N ALA A 259 3.38 0.65 -20.48
CA ALA A 259 4.57 1.49 -20.40
C ALA A 259 4.95 2.13 -21.74
N LEU A 260 5.01 1.32 -22.81
CA LEU A 260 5.57 1.72 -24.11
C LEU A 260 4.52 2.03 -25.17
N GLY A 261 3.25 1.71 -24.91
CA GLY A 261 2.15 1.89 -25.87
C GLY A 261 2.42 1.14 -27.18
N SER A 262 2.13 1.79 -28.31
CA SER A 262 2.34 1.18 -29.63
C SER A 262 3.81 0.95 -29.99
N SER A 263 4.75 1.64 -29.31
CA SER A 263 6.19 1.49 -29.56
C SER A 263 6.72 0.08 -29.26
N LEU A 264 6.02 -0.71 -28.45
CA LEU A 264 6.31 -2.12 -28.16
C LEU A 264 6.39 -2.99 -29.42
N ILE A 265 5.49 -2.77 -30.38
CA ILE A 265 5.37 -3.55 -31.63
C ILE A 265 6.62 -3.39 -32.52
N LEU A 266 7.35 -2.27 -32.37
CA LEU A 266 8.48 -1.90 -33.21
C LEU A 266 9.84 -2.42 -32.69
N ILE A 267 9.90 -2.94 -31.45
CA ILE A 267 11.13 -3.44 -30.83
C ILE A 267 11.76 -4.62 -31.58
N PRO A 268 11.00 -5.66 -32.03
CA PRO A 268 11.59 -6.77 -32.78
C PRO A 268 12.24 -6.34 -34.11
N PHE A 269 11.64 -5.36 -34.80
CA PHE A 269 12.22 -4.77 -36.01
C PHE A 269 13.51 -4.01 -35.71
N GLY A 270 13.57 -3.30 -34.57
CA GLY A 270 14.79 -2.65 -34.09
C GLY A 270 15.93 -3.64 -33.87
N LEU A 271 15.64 -4.73 -33.16
CA LEU A 271 16.57 -5.84 -32.94
C LEU A 271 17.00 -6.51 -34.26
N PHE A 272 16.09 -6.66 -35.23
CA PHE A 272 16.41 -7.22 -36.54
C PHE A 272 17.35 -6.31 -37.33
N TYR A 273 17.00 -5.03 -37.52
CA TYR A 273 17.72 -4.09 -38.38
C TYR A 273 19.01 -3.49 -37.80
N GLU A 274 19.19 -3.50 -36.48
CA GLU A 274 20.40 -2.98 -35.83
C GLU A 274 21.02 -4.01 -34.87
N PRO A 275 21.97 -4.85 -35.35
CA PRO A 275 22.64 -5.84 -34.51
C PRO A 275 23.38 -5.25 -33.31
N ARG A 276 23.87 -4.00 -33.39
CA ARG A 276 24.69 -3.37 -32.32
C ARG A 276 23.94 -3.21 -31.01
N ILE A 277 22.64 -2.95 -31.05
CA ILE A 277 21.83 -2.74 -29.84
C ILE A 277 21.41 -4.04 -29.14
N ARG A 278 21.54 -5.20 -29.81
CA ARG A 278 21.20 -6.52 -29.22
C ARG A 278 21.96 -6.77 -27.92
N ALA A 279 23.23 -6.34 -27.87
CA ALA A 279 24.10 -6.44 -26.70
C ALA A 279 23.61 -5.67 -25.45
N LEU A 280 22.70 -4.70 -25.62
CA LEU A 280 22.09 -3.93 -24.52
C LEU A 280 20.64 -4.38 -24.26
N VAL A 281 19.88 -4.62 -25.32
CA VAL A 281 18.44 -4.94 -25.24
C VAL A 281 18.19 -6.38 -24.76
N VAL A 282 19.02 -7.36 -25.16
CA VAL A 282 18.82 -8.75 -24.73
C VAL A 282 19.04 -8.92 -23.21
N PRO A 283 20.12 -8.38 -22.60
CA PRO A 283 20.24 -8.30 -21.14
C PRO A 283 19.05 -7.60 -20.46
N ALA A 284 18.50 -6.54 -21.06
CA ALA A 284 17.38 -5.80 -20.49
C ALA A 284 16.04 -6.56 -20.55
N LEU A 285 15.80 -7.34 -21.61
CA LEU A 285 14.66 -8.28 -21.69
C LEU A 285 14.83 -9.47 -20.74
N PHE A 286 16.06 -9.98 -20.58
CA PHE A 286 16.34 -11.07 -19.65
C PHE A 286 16.26 -10.62 -18.18
N TYR A 287 16.62 -9.36 -17.87
CA TYR A 287 16.31 -8.74 -16.58
C TYR A 287 14.80 -8.78 -16.28
N ILE A 288 13.94 -8.37 -17.22
CA ILE A 288 12.48 -8.45 -17.04
C ILE A 288 12.01 -9.90 -16.80
N PHE A 289 12.58 -10.87 -17.53
CA PHE A 289 12.27 -12.30 -17.34
C PHE A 289 12.70 -12.82 -15.96
N LEU A 290 13.88 -12.47 -15.47
CA LEU A 290 14.34 -12.83 -14.12
C LEU A 290 13.52 -12.12 -13.03
N TYR A 291 13.13 -10.87 -13.27
CA TYR A 291 12.30 -10.10 -12.34
C TYR A 291 10.83 -10.57 -12.32
N SER A 292 10.38 -11.27 -13.37
CA SER A 292 9.07 -11.93 -13.44
C SER A 292 8.87 -13.05 -12.40
N PHE A 293 9.95 -13.59 -11.80
CA PHE A 293 9.88 -14.55 -10.71
C PHE A 293 9.44 -13.94 -9.36
N LEU A 294 9.57 -12.63 -9.16
CA LEU A 294 9.16 -11.96 -7.91
C LEU A 294 7.63 -12.06 -7.74
N PRO A 295 7.08 -12.48 -6.59
CA PRO A 295 5.63 -12.64 -6.41
C PRO A 295 4.87 -11.33 -6.62
N HIS A 296 5.32 -10.27 -5.96
CA HIS A 296 4.86 -8.89 -6.12
C HIS A 296 5.52 -8.24 -7.35
N LYS A 297 4.75 -7.44 -8.11
CA LYS A 297 5.23 -6.81 -9.35
C LYS A 297 4.61 -5.43 -9.54
N GLU A 298 5.42 -4.47 -9.95
CA GLU A 298 5.01 -3.10 -10.23
C GLU A 298 5.73 -2.58 -11.47
N LEU A 299 5.04 -1.75 -12.27
CA LEU A 299 5.58 -1.21 -13.53
C LEU A 299 6.87 -0.40 -13.29
N ARG A 300 6.98 0.25 -12.13
CA ARG A 300 8.15 1.07 -11.75
C ARG A 300 9.45 0.29 -11.57
N PHE A 301 9.42 -1.01 -11.25
CA PHE A 301 10.66 -1.81 -11.08
C PHE A 301 11.41 -2.06 -12.40
N ILE A 302 10.71 -1.98 -13.54
CA ILE A 302 11.30 -2.19 -14.87
C ILE A 302 11.55 -0.88 -15.64
N ILE A 303 11.36 0.29 -15.01
CA ILE A 303 11.45 1.60 -15.68
C ILE A 303 12.82 1.89 -16.27
N TYR A 304 13.88 1.36 -15.65
CA TYR A 304 15.27 1.42 -16.12
C TYR A 304 15.44 0.90 -17.56
N VAL A 305 14.58 -0.02 -17.98
CA VAL A 305 14.64 -0.68 -19.29
C VAL A 305 13.87 0.11 -20.37
N PHE A 306 12.97 1.04 -20.02
CA PHE A 306 12.19 1.77 -21.04
C PHE A 306 13.08 2.57 -22.00
N PRO A 307 14.14 3.29 -21.57
CA PRO A 307 15.07 3.95 -22.48
C PRO A 307 15.89 2.98 -23.37
N ILE A 308 16.13 1.75 -22.90
CA ILE A 308 16.79 0.71 -23.69
C ILE A 308 15.84 0.19 -24.80
N LEU A 309 14.56 -0.02 -24.47
CA LEU A 309 13.56 -0.49 -25.42
C LEU A 309 13.16 0.61 -26.43
N ASN A 310 13.04 1.86 -25.98
CA ASN A 310 12.82 3.02 -26.85
C ASN A 310 13.96 3.21 -27.86
N LEU A 311 15.20 2.86 -27.51
CA LEU A 311 16.32 2.86 -28.45
C LEU A 311 16.12 1.82 -29.57
N ALA A 312 15.58 0.64 -29.27
CA ALA A 312 15.24 -0.35 -30.29
C ALA A 312 14.16 0.16 -31.24
N THR A 313 13.07 0.71 -30.71
CA THR A 313 12.01 1.32 -31.52
C THR A 313 12.53 2.50 -32.35
N ALA A 314 13.44 3.32 -31.81
CA ALA A 314 14.07 4.42 -32.55
C ALA A 314 14.91 3.94 -33.74
N CYS A 315 15.67 2.85 -33.60
CA CYS A 315 16.40 2.23 -34.70
C CYS A 315 15.45 1.72 -35.80
N ALA A 316 14.31 1.12 -35.42
CA ALA A 316 13.28 0.70 -36.36
C ALA A 316 12.68 1.89 -37.13
N CYS A 317 12.21 2.92 -36.42
CA CYS A 317 11.60 4.11 -37.03
C CYS A 317 12.57 4.85 -37.96
N SER A 318 13.84 5.00 -37.57
CA SER A 318 14.88 5.59 -38.44
C SER A 318 15.03 4.79 -39.74
N ARG A 319 15.15 3.45 -39.63
CA ARG A 319 15.31 2.56 -40.77
C ARG A 319 14.09 2.58 -41.69
N PHE A 320 12.87 2.66 -41.16
CA PHE A 320 11.66 2.79 -41.98
C PHE A 320 11.61 4.15 -42.70
N TRP A 321 11.86 5.25 -41.98
CA TRP A 321 11.82 6.61 -42.52
C TRP A 321 12.85 6.86 -43.63
N GLU A 322 14.06 6.33 -43.48
CA GLU A 322 15.13 6.35 -44.49
C GLU A 322 14.76 5.59 -45.77
N ASN A 323 13.96 4.53 -45.66
CA ASN A 323 13.60 3.65 -46.78
C ASN A 323 12.25 3.97 -47.43
N ARG A 324 11.53 5.01 -46.96
CA ARG A 324 10.15 5.34 -47.38
C ARG A 324 9.95 5.43 -48.90
N GLN A 325 10.90 5.99 -49.65
CA GLN A 325 10.80 6.16 -51.10
C GLN A 325 11.12 4.91 -51.92
N LYS A 326 11.47 3.77 -51.30
CA LYS A 326 11.94 2.57 -52.03
C LYS A 326 10.84 1.56 -52.38
N SER A 327 9.62 1.73 -51.88
CA SER A 327 8.44 0.87 -52.16
C SER A 327 7.23 1.42 -51.42
N LEU A 328 6.02 1.26 -51.98
CA LEU A 328 4.75 1.60 -51.30
C LEU A 328 4.65 0.96 -49.90
N PHE A 329 5.05 -0.31 -49.74
CA PHE A 329 5.03 -0.99 -48.43
C PHE A 329 6.01 -0.34 -47.42
N ARG A 330 7.18 0.11 -47.89
CA ARG A 330 8.16 0.82 -47.05
C ARG A 330 7.69 2.24 -46.71
N SER A 331 6.93 2.88 -47.61
CA SER A 331 6.24 4.15 -47.37
C SER A 331 5.16 3.99 -46.30
N ILE A 332 4.32 2.96 -46.38
CA ILE A 332 3.31 2.61 -45.37
C ILE A 332 3.96 2.37 -44.00
N LEU A 333 5.07 1.61 -43.92
CA LEU A 333 5.81 1.42 -42.66
C LEU A 333 6.39 2.72 -42.08
N ALA A 334 6.82 3.66 -42.94
CA ALA A 334 7.30 4.97 -42.51
C ALA A 334 6.16 5.85 -41.97
N TYR A 335 4.99 5.86 -42.62
CA TYR A 335 3.82 6.59 -42.14
C TYR A 335 3.20 5.96 -40.89
N ALA A 336 3.17 4.63 -40.78
CA ALA A 336 2.81 3.93 -39.55
C ALA A 336 3.78 4.28 -38.39
N SER A 337 5.07 4.43 -38.68
CA SER A 337 6.07 4.90 -37.71
C SER A 337 5.84 6.35 -37.25
N ALA A 338 5.23 7.20 -38.06
CA ALA A 338 4.76 8.53 -37.63
C ALA A 338 3.44 8.43 -36.83
N GLY A 339 2.47 7.65 -37.32
CA GLY A 339 1.16 7.45 -36.67
C GLY A 339 1.24 6.86 -35.26
N HIS A 340 2.21 5.99 -35.00
CA HIS A 340 2.44 5.42 -33.66
C HIS A 340 2.76 6.51 -32.61
N LEU A 341 3.42 7.61 -32.99
CA LEU A 341 3.67 8.74 -32.09
C LEU A 341 2.37 9.49 -31.75
N LEU A 342 1.48 9.68 -32.73
CA LEU A 342 0.17 10.32 -32.51
C LEU A 342 -0.73 9.47 -31.61
N PHE A 343 -0.71 8.14 -31.80
CA PHE A 343 -1.44 7.21 -30.94
C PHE A 343 -0.86 7.14 -29.52
N ASN A 344 0.47 7.20 -29.38
CA ASN A 344 1.11 7.36 -28.08
C ASN A 344 0.73 8.70 -27.41
N CYS A 345 0.66 9.82 -28.14
CA CYS A 345 0.14 11.09 -27.60
C CYS A 345 -1.28 10.95 -27.07
N PHE A 346 -2.18 10.28 -27.81
CA PHE A 346 -3.55 10.04 -27.39
C PHE A 346 -3.63 9.20 -26.10
N ILE A 347 -2.92 8.07 -26.05
CA ILE A 347 -2.80 7.26 -24.82
C ILE A 347 -2.26 8.11 -23.67
N THR A 348 -1.25 8.94 -23.92
CA THR A 348 -0.58 9.74 -22.89
C THR A 348 -1.46 10.84 -22.33
N MET A 349 -2.26 11.51 -23.17
CA MET A 349 -3.27 12.48 -22.70
C MET A 349 -4.37 11.77 -21.90
N PHE A 350 -4.87 10.62 -22.37
CA PHE A 350 -5.87 9.84 -21.64
C PHE A 350 -5.37 9.40 -20.25
N LEU A 351 -4.16 8.84 -20.18
CA LEU A 351 -3.54 8.43 -18.91
C LEU A 351 -3.24 9.63 -18.01
N LEU A 352 -2.88 10.79 -18.55
CA LEU A 352 -2.67 12.02 -17.77
C LEU A 352 -3.97 12.53 -17.14
N LEU A 353 -5.09 12.51 -17.87
CA LEU A 353 -6.42 12.84 -17.35
C LEU A 353 -6.82 11.89 -16.20
N VAL A 354 -6.70 10.58 -16.41
CA VAL A 354 -6.98 9.57 -15.37
C VAL A 354 -6.02 9.70 -14.18
N SER A 355 -4.76 10.06 -14.39
CA SER A 355 -3.77 10.15 -13.32
C SER A 355 -4.11 11.21 -12.28
N ARG A 356 -4.76 12.30 -12.67
CA ARG A 356 -5.08 13.43 -11.79
C ARG A 356 -6.06 13.05 -10.66
N THR A 357 -7.00 12.15 -10.92
CA THR A 357 -8.02 11.71 -9.93
C THR A 357 -7.54 10.62 -8.97
N ASN A 358 -6.25 10.24 -9.02
CA ASN A 358 -5.65 9.27 -8.10
C ASN A 358 -5.11 9.90 -6.79
N TYR A 359 -5.33 11.20 -6.55
CA TYR A 359 -4.76 11.96 -5.44
C TYR A 359 -5.80 12.67 -4.54
N PRO A 360 -6.87 11.97 -4.07
CA PRO A 360 -7.90 12.60 -3.26
C PRO A 360 -7.37 13.18 -1.94
N GLY A 361 -6.37 12.57 -1.29
CA GLY A 361 -5.81 13.05 -0.02
C GLY A 361 -5.11 14.40 -0.13
N GLY A 362 -4.28 14.58 -1.17
CA GLY A 362 -3.68 15.89 -1.46
C GLY A 362 -4.71 16.96 -1.82
N VAL A 363 -5.76 16.58 -2.56
CA VAL A 363 -6.91 17.47 -2.83
C VAL A 363 -7.65 17.81 -1.53
N ALA A 364 -7.81 16.87 -0.61
CA ALA A 364 -8.47 17.09 0.69
C ALA A 364 -7.72 18.10 1.55
N MET A 365 -6.40 17.95 1.65
CA MET A 365 -5.58 18.93 2.36
C MET A 365 -5.62 20.31 1.68
N SER A 366 -5.64 20.37 0.34
CA SER A 366 -5.83 21.62 -0.41
C SER A 366 -7.25 22.20 -0.35
N ARG A 367 -8.25 21.45 0.14
CA ARG A 367 -9.61 21.92 0.36
C ARG A 367 -9.81 22.42 1.79
N LEU A 368 -9.33 21.68 2.79
CA LEU A 368 -9.45 22.08 4.20
C LEU A 368 -8.81 23.47 4.45
N HIS A 369 -7.60 23.71 3.94
CA HIS A 369 -6.92 25.02 3.99
C HIS A 369 -7.62 26.16 3.21
N ARG A 370 -8.75 25.90 2.54
CA ARG A 370 -9.60 26.92 1.88
C ARG A 370 -10.94 27.12 2.55
N ILE A 371 -11.33 26.21 3.44
CA ILE A 371 -12.58 26.23 4.19
C ILE A 371 -12.33 26.82 5.58
N VAL A 372 -11.25 26.39 6.24
CA VAL A 372 -10.90 26.76 7.61
C VAL A 372 -9.88 27.92 7.60
N PRO A 373 -10.08 29.00 8.37
CA PRO A 373 -9.15 30.12 8.43
C PRO A 373 -7.77 29.79 9.02
N GLU A 374 -6.73 30.49 8.55
CA GLU A 374 -5.34 30.28 8.98
C GLU A 374 -5.05 30.68 10.45
N TYR A 375 -5.88 31.55 11.01
CA TYR A 375 -5.79 32.02 12.40
C TYR A 375 -6.45 31.09 13.43
N GLU A 376 -7.13 30.03 12.99
CA GLU A 376 -7.83 29.11 13.90
C GLU A 376 -6.90 27.96 14.33
N ASN A 377 -6.65 27.86 15.64
CA ASN A 377 -5.84 26.78 16.23
C ASN A 377 -6.62 25.46 16.21
N THR A 378 -6.50 24.69 15.14
CA THR A 378 -7.24 23.44 14.96
C THR A 378 -6.34 22.19 14.89
N THR A 379 -6.95 21.05 15.18
CA THR A 379 -6.36 19.72 15.21
C THR A 379 -6.94 18.89 14.05
N VAL A 380 -6.08 18.38 13.15
CA VAL A 380 -6.49 17.67 11.94
C VAL A 380 -6.03 16.20 11.99
N TYR A 381 -6.97 15.25 11.95
CA TYR A 381 -6.66 13.83 11.79
C TYR A 381 -6.59 13.45 10.30
N ILE A 382 -5.48 12.84 9.91
CA ILE A 382 -5.23 12.37 8.54
C ILE A 382 -5.35 10.84 8.52
N GLY A 383 -6.49 10.33 8.08
CA GLY A 383 -6.71 8.89 7.93
C GLY A 383 -5.80 8.27 6.86
N ASN A 384 -5.52 6.97 6.98
CA ASN A 384 -4.53 6.25 6.18
C ASN A 384 -4.69 6.46 4.66
N LEU A 385 -5.92 6.38 4.11
CA LEU A 385 -6.16 6.65 2.68
C LEU A 385 -5.82 8.09 2.26
N ALA A 386 -5.97 9.09 3.13
CA ALA A 386 -5.56 10.47 2.84
C ALA A 386 -4.02 10.57 2.79
N ALA A 387 -3.33 10.02 3.80
CA ALA A 387 -1.87 9.94 3.84
C ALA A 387 -1.30 9.24 2.59
N GLN A 388 -1.86 8.09 2.20
CA GLN A 388 -1.40 7.35 1.03
C GLN A 388 -1.63 8.06 -0.33
N THR A 389 -2.50 9.08 -0.38
CA THR A 389 -2.98 9.68 -1.64
C THR A 389 -2.77 11.18 -1.77
N GLY A 390 -1.74 11.71 -1.11
CA GLY A 390 -1.11 12.98 -1.51
C GLY A 390 -0.87 14.00 -0.41
N VAL A 391 -1.16 13.65 0.85
CA VAL A 391 -0.75 14.46 2.00
C VAL A 391 0.75 14.25 2.25
N THR A 392 1.48 15.33 2.46
CA THR A 392 2.90 15.39 2.85
C THR A 392 3.10 16.51 3.84
N ARG A 393 4.25 16.56 4.53
CA ARG A 393 4.60 17.70 5.38
C ARG A 393 4.70 19.03 4.59
N PHE A 394 4.94 18.98 3.27
CA PHE A 394 4.82 20.17 2.40
C PHE A 394 3.37 20.65 2.16
N THR A 395 2.35 19.82 2.40
CA THR A 395 0.92 20.21 2.32
C THR A 395 0.35 20.74 3.65
N GLU A 396 1.12 20.66 4.73
CA GLU A 396 0.80 21.21 6.05
C GLU A 396 1.23 22.68 6.06
N LEU A 397 0.31 23.58 5.66
CA LEU A 397 0.62 25.00 5.39
C LEU A 397 0.65 25.85 6.66
N ASN A 398 -0.22 25.55 7.64
CA ASN A 398 -0.47 26.43 8.78
C ASN A 398 0.30 25.94 10.01
N SER A 399 1.26 26.73 10.49
CA SER A 399 2.07 26.40 11.68
C SER A 399 1.25 26.32 12.99
N ASN A 400 0.08 26.94 13.02
CA ASN A 400 -0.86 26.91 14.15
C ASN A 400 -1.70 25.64 14.22
N TRP A 401 -1.66 24.78 13.19
CA TRP A 401 -2.47 23.56 13.10
C TRP A 401 -1.66 22.33 13.51
N VAL A 402 -2.28 21.42 14.26
CA VAL A 402 -1.66 20.15 14.68
C VAL A 402 -2.20 19.02 13.83
N TYR A 403 -1.36 18.46 12.97
CA TYR A 403 -1.72 17.39 12.04
C TYR A 403 -1.27 16.03 12.58
N SER A 404 -2.19 15.10 12.83
CA SER A 404 -1.87 13.74 13.29
C SER A 404 -2.12 12.71 12.20
N LYS A 405 -1.19 11.76 12.06
CA LYS A 405 -1.23 10.62 11.12
C LYS A 405 -1.26 9.28 11.86
N ASN A 406 -1.70 9.24 13.12
CA ASN A 406 -1.67 8.04 13.96
C ASN A 406 -2.61 6.95 13.43
N GLU A 407 -2.07 6.01 12.64
CA GLU A 407 -2.80 4.89 12.04
C GLU A 407 -3.42 3.91 13.06
N SER A 408 -3.10 4.06 14.36
CA SER A 408 -3.67 3.24 15.44
C SER A 408 -5.14 3.58 15.73
N LEU A 409 -5.59 4.80 15.42
CA LEU A 409 -6.90 5.34 15.80
C LEU A 409 -8.03 4.82 14.89
N LYS A 410 -9.03 4.21 15.50
CA LYS A 410 -10.20 3.58 14.86
C LYS A 410 -11.47 4.42 15.07
N PRO A 411 -12.44 4.36 14.13
CA PRO A 411 -13.76 4.96 14.30
C PRO A 411 -14.43 4.49 15.60
N GLY A 412 -14.63 5.43 16.54
CA GLY A 412 -15.16 5.17 17.89
C GLY A 412 -14.18 5.50 19.02
N ASP A 413 -12.88 5.62 18.75
CA ASP A 413 -11.88 5.94 19.78
C ASP A 413 -12.09 7.39 20.33
N PRO A 414 -12.15 7.61 21.66
CA PRO A 414 -12.35 8.94 22.26
C PRO A 414 -11.30 9.98 21.85
N GLU A 415 -10.12 9.55 21.42
CA GLU A 415 -9.05 10.38 20.86
C GLU A 415 -9.52 11.12 19.59
N LEU A 416 -10.31 10.49 18.72
CA LEU A 416 -10.80 11.11 17.49
C LEU A 416 -11.73 12.30 17.77
N HIS A 417 -12.40 12.33 18.91
CA HIS A 417 -13.28 13.43 19.30
C HIS A 417 -12.52 14.69 19.76
N LYS A 418 -11.21 14.57 20.02
CA LYS A 418 -10.32 15.70 20.35
C LYS A 418 -9.93 16.52 19.11
N PHE A 419 -10.04 15.94 17.92
CA PHE A 419 -9.74 16.62 16.66
C PHE A 419 -10.86 17.62 16.29
N GLY A 420 -10.50 18.71 15.62
CA GLY A 420 -11.44 19.67 15.05
C GLY A 420 -11.90 19.24 13.65
N TYR A 421 -11.01 18.63 12.87
CA TYR A 421 -11.29 18.14 11.52
C TYR A 421 -10.74 16.74 11.28
N LEU A 422 -11.47 15.92 10.51
CA LEU A 422 -11.05 14.58 10.10
C LEU A 422 -11.01 14.44 8.58
N LEU A 423 -9.96 13.80 8.06
CA LEU A 423 -9.82 13.39 6.65
C LEU A 423 -9.88 11.86 6.55
N VAL A 424 -11.09 11.31 6.45
CA VAL A 424 -11.35 9.85 6.54
C VAL A 424 -11.75 9.23 5.20
N GLU A 425 -11.58 7.91 5.07
CA GLU A 425 -12.06 7.18 3.88
C GLU A 425 -13.59 7.27 3.76
N ALA A 426 -14.07 7.59 2.56
CA ALA A 426 -15.49 7.63 2.29
C ALA A 426 -16.06 6.20 2.13
N ARG A 427 -16.84 5.77 3.11
CA ARG A 427 -17.64 4.54 3.12
C ARG A 427 -19.13 4.89 3.09
N ASP A 428 -20.00 3.91 2.83
CA ASP A 428 -21.45 4.15 2.80
C ASP A 428 -21.93 4.77 4.12
N LYS A 429 -22.83 5.77 4.05
CA LYS A 429 -23.35 6.51 5.23
C LYS A 429 -23.99 5.61 6.29
N TYR A 430 -24.41 4.40 5.91
CA TYR A 430 -25.01 3.41 6.81
C TYR A 430 -24.02 2.42 7.42
N SER A 431 -22.73 2.44 7.03
CA SER A 431 -21.68 1.60 7.63
C SER A 431 -21.44 1.98 9.11
N PRO A 432 -21.10 1.02 10.00
CA PRO A 432 -21.03 1.27 11.43
C PRO A 432 -19.97 2.33 11.79
N GLU A 433 -18.81 2.26 11.16
CA GLU A 433 -17.73 3.25 11.30
C GLU A 433 -18.18 4.67 10.95
N MET A 434 -18.87 4.86 9.81
CA MET A 434 -19.37 6.17 9.43
C MET A 434 -20.50 6.65 10.33
N ARG A 435 -21.32 5.75 10.92
CA ARG A 435 -22.32 6.15 11.92
C ARG A 435 -21.66 6.73 13.17
N LEU A 436 -20.64 6.07 13.70
CA LEU A 436 -19.86 6.54 14.86
C LEU A 436 -19.22 7.92 14.57
N LEU A 437 -18.56 8.08 13.42
CA LEU A 437 -17.98 9.37 13.03
C LEU A 437 -19.04 10.45 12.80
N THR A 438 -20.22 10.10 12.25
CA THR A 438 -21.32 11.04 12.00
C THR A 438 -22.09 11.42 13.28
N GLN A 439 -21.87 10.74 14.41
CA GLN A 439 -22.39 11.19 15.71
C GLN A 439 -21.65 12.45 16.17
N THR A 440 -20.31 12.43 16.21
CA THR A 440 -19.49 13.53 16.75
C THR A 440 -19.05 14.58 15.72
N HIS A 441 -18.99 14.21 14.44
CA HIS A 441 -18.57 15.10 13.36
C HIS A 441 -19.64 15.19 12.25
N GLU A 442 -19.65 16.30 11.52
CA GLU A 442 -20.50 16.55 10.34
C GLU A 442 -19.64 16.54 9.06
N ILE A 443 -20.21 16.12 7.92
CA ILE A 443 -19.49 16.03 6.64
C ILE A 443 -19.60 17.36 5.89
N LEU A 444 -18.48 18.05 5.69
CA LEU A 444 -18.41 19.33 4.97
C LEU A 444 -18.31 19.16 3.45
N GLU A 445 -17.34 18.38 2.97
CA GLU A 445 -17.10 18.14 1.54
C GLU A 445 -16.74 16.67 1.32
N PHE A 446 -17.19 16.08 0.20
CA PHE A 446 -16.77 14.76 -0.24
C PHE A 446 -15.86 14.87 -1.47
N ILE A 447 -14.81 14.08 -1.51
CA ILE A 447 -13.78 14.17 -2.55
C ILE A 447 -13.80 12.91 -3.40
N GLU A 448 -14.00 13.14 -4.69
CA GLU A 448 -14.07 12.11 -5.70
C GLU A 448 -12.67 11.58 -6.09
N CYS A 449 -12.57 10.26 -6.24
CA CYS A 449 -11.44 9.62 -6.90
C CYS A 449 -11.91 8.66 -8.00
N PHE A 450 -10.96 8.18 -8.81
CA PHE A 450 -11.25 7.24 -9.91
C PHE A 450 -11.93 5.96 -9.40
N SER A 451 -13.05 5.59 -10.02
CA SER A 451 -13.71 4.30 -9.81
C SER A 451 -13.45 3.36 -11.00
N ASN A 452 -13.99 3.70 -12.17
CA ASN A 452 -14.00 2.82 -13.34
C ASN A 452 -14.07 3.62 -14.64
N ILE A 453 -13.70 3.00 -15.76
CA ILE A 453 -14.01 3.51 -17.10
C ILE A 453 -15.36 2.92 -17.54
N GLY A 454 -16.35 3.78 -17.76
CA GLY A 454 -17.61 3.42 -18.39
C GLY A 454 -17.60 3.77 -19.88
N LEU A 455 -18.43 3.09 -20.66
CA LEU A 455 -18.74 3.51 -22.03
C LEU A 455 -20.00 4.40 -22.03
N GLN A 456 -19.98 5.48 -22.81
CA GLN A 456 -21.14 6.35 -23.06
C GLN A 456 -21.32 6.51 -24.58
N TYR A 457 -22.19 5.70 -25.16
CA TYR A 457 -22.34 5.58 -26.61
C TYR A 457 -22.89 6.85 -27.29
N ASP A 458 -23.56 7.73 -26.53
CA ASP A 458 -24.20 8.96 -27.02
C ASP A 458 -23.21 10.13 -27.19
N SER A 459 -21.90 9.86 -27.24
CA SER A 459 -20.86 10.89 -27.23
C SER A 459 -19.69 10.55 -28.15
N VAL A 460 -19.16 11.57 -28.84
CA VAL A 460 -18.12 11.46 -29.89
C VAL A 460 -16.85 10.74 -29.40
N PHE A 461 -16.55 10.85 -28.11
CA PHE A 461 -15.57 10.00 -27.43
C PHE A 461 -16.31 9.10 -26.44
N PRO A 462 -16.53 7.81 -26.75
CA PRO A 462 -17.47 6.96 -26.00
C PRO A 462 -16.93 6.47 -24.65
N ILE A 463 -16.03 7.22 -24.01
CA ILE A 463 -15.26 6.84 -22.81
C ILE A 463 -15.55 7.84 -21.70
N LYS A 464 -16.34 7.44 -20.70
CA LYS A 464 -16.63 8.23 -19.50
C LYS A 464 -15.83 7.73 -18.31
N ILE A 465 -14.98 8.57 -17.75
CA ILE A 465 -14.37 8.30 -16.44
C ILE A 465 -15.49 8.38 -15.39
N LYS A 466 -15.77 7.28 -14.70
CA LYS A 466 -16.64 7.26 -13.52
C LYS A 466 -15.79 7.47 -12.27
N THR A 467 -16.16 8.45 -11.48
CA THR A 467 -15.64 8.72 -10.15
C THR A 467 -16.54 8.09 -9.08
N LYS A 468 -16.06 8.05 -7.83
CA LYS A 468 -16.83 7.78 -6.61
C LYS A 468 -16.29 8.68 -5.48
N PRO A 469 -17.07 9.01 -4.43
CA PRO A 469 -16.48 9.57 -3.21
C PRO A 469 -15.44 8.59 -2.64
N CYS A 470 -14.30 9.12 -2.18
CA CYS A 470 -13.20 8.34 -1.63
C CYS A 470 -12.65 8.91 -0.31
N ILE A 471 -12.80 10.21 -0.06
CA ILE A 471 -12.46 10.86 1.21
C ILE A 471 -13.59 11.80 1.61
N TYR A 472 -13.94 11.83 2.89
CA TYR A 472 -14.77 12.86 3.49
C TYR A 472 -13.90 13.84 4.28
N ILE A 473 -14.17 15.14 4.12
CA ILE A 473 -13.75 16.18 5.06
C ILE A 473 -14.87 16.31 6.09
N MET A 474 -14.54 16.12 7.37
CA MET A 474 -15.49 16.24 8.47
C MET A 474 -15.05 17.29 9.49
N GLU A 475 -16.00 18.00 10.09
CA GLU A 475 -15.82 19.00 11.16
C GLU A 475 -16.48 18.52 12.45
N ARG A 476 -15.86 18.76 13.61
CA ARG A 476 -16.45 18.41 14.90
C ARG A 476 -17.67 19.29 15.18
N LYS A 477 -18.81 18.66 15.51
CA LYS A 477 -20.03 19.40 15.84
C LYS A 477 -19.83 20.24 17.10
N LYS A 478 -20.45 21.41 17.14
CA LYS A 478 -20.37 22.35 18.27
C LYS A 478 -21.13 21.83 19.49
N ASP A 479 -22.20 21.08 19.25
CA ASP A 479 -23.03 20.42 20.26
C ASP A 479 -22.59 18.96 20.53
N ALA A 480 -21.35 18.60 20.18
CA ALA A 480 -20.82 17.26 20.45
C ALA A 480 -20.58 17.09 21.97
N LYS A 481 -21.60 16.54 22.65
CA LYS A 481 -21.50 15.95 23.99
C LYS A 481 -20.19 15.17 24.13
N THR A 482 -19.48 15.37 25.24
CA THR A 482 -18.25 14.66 25.56
C THR A 482 -18.54 13.16 25.66
N VAL A 483 -17.54 12.28 25.52
CA VAL A 483 -17.77 10.83 25.70
C VAL A 483 -18.31 10.51 27.10
N VAL A 484 -18.00 11.33 28.10
CA VAL A 484 -18.58 11.28 29.45
C VAL A 484 -20.10 11.51 29.42
N ASP A 485 -20.56 12.52 28.66
CA ASP A 485 -21.99 12.85 28.55
C ASP A 485 -22.75 11.83 27.67
N LEU A 486 -22.08 11.26 26.65
CA LEU A 486 -22.64 10.17 25.83
C LEU A 486 -22.69 8.82 26.57
N ALA A 487 -21.80 8.59 27.53
CA ALA A 487 -21.90 7.46 28.45
C ALA A 487 -23.03 7.70 29.48
N GLY A 488 -23.24 8.95 29.92
CA GLY A 488 -24.42 9.35 30.70
C GLY A 488 -25.73 9.10 29.96
N ASP A 489 -25.83 9.44 28.67
CA ASP A 489 -27.00 9.16 27.82
C ASP A 489 -27.26 7.65 27.58
N MET A 490 -26.36 6.76 28.00
CA MET A 490 -26.58 5.30 28.02
C MET A 490 -27.00 4.78 29.41
N ILE A 491 -27.14 5.66 30.39
CA ILE A 491 -27.61 5.40 31.76
C ILE A 491 -28.62 6.51 32.13
N ASP A 492 -29.72 6.57 31.38
CA ASP A 492 -30.87 7.45 31.68
C ASP A 492 -32.11 6.57 31.94
N ASP A 493 -32.55 6.54 33.20
CA ASP A 493 -33.38 5.49 33.80
C ASP A 493 -34.87 5.59 33.42
N THR A 494 -35.19 5.47 32.12
CA THR A 494 -36.59 5.51 31.62
C THR A 494 -36.96 4.42 30.62
N SER A 495 -35.99 3.67 30.07
CA SER A 495 -36.25 2.61 29.08
C SER A 495 -36.21 1.17 29.62
N ILE A 496 -35.92 1.00 30.93
CA ILE A 496 -35.84 -0.31 31.58
C ILE A 496 -37.16 -0.66 32.27
N GLU A 497 -37.75 0.26 33.05
CA GLU A 497 -39.03 0.04 33.73
C GLU A 497 -40.17 -0.22 32.72
N GLU A 498 -40.29 0.61 31.68
CA GLU A 498 -41.29 0.46 30.60
C GLU A 498 -41.12 -0.87 29.83
N PHE A 499 -39.89 -1.39 29.71
CA PHE A 499 -39.62 -2.69 29.08
C PHE A 499 -39.96 -3.87 30.00
N ILE A 500 -39.67 -3.77 31.31
CA ILE A 500 -40.02 -4.80 32.31
C ILE A 500 -41.54 -4.90 32.49
N GLU A 501 -42.23 -3.76 32.55
CA GLU A 501 -43.70 -3.71 32.67
C GLU A 501 -44.35 -4.38 31.44
N THR A 502 -43.91 -4.04 30.23
CA THR A 502 -44.34 -4.69 28.97
C THR A 502 -44.03 -6.21 28.93
N LEU A 503 -42.91 -6.64 29.50
CA LEU A 503 -42.54 -8.06 29.57
C LEU A 503 -43.41 -8.83 30.58
N SER A 504 -43.86 -8.17 31.65
CA SER A 504 -44.73 -8.75 32.67
C SER A 504 -46.18 -8.93 32.20
N GLU A 505 -46.73 -8.03 31.37
CA GLU A 505 -48.05 -8.22 30.77
C GLU A 505 -48.09 -9.32 29.69
N THR A 506 -46.95 -9.65 29.08
CA THR A 506 -46.89 -10.64 27.99
C THR A 506 -46.60 -12.08 28.41
N LEU A 507 -46.33 -12.32 29.70
CA LEU A 507 -46.00 -13.64 30.25
C LEU A 507 -46.70 -13.89 31.60
N GLU A 508 -47.79 -14.67 31.60
CA GLU A 508 -48.41 -15.21 32.82
C GLU A 508 -47.43 -16.16 33.53
N ILE A 509 -46.61 -15.63 34.43
CA ILE A 509 -45.56 -16.35 35.17
C ILE A 509 -45.68 -16.06 36.67
N ASP A 510 -45.43 -17.09 37.48
CA ASP A 510 -45.71 -17.10 38.92
C ASP A 510 -44.77 -16.19 39.75
N GLU A 511 -45.29 -15.67 40.86
CA GLU A 511 -44.70 -14.59 41.67
C GLU A 511 -43.39 -14.98 42.40
N GLN A 512 -42.97 -16.25 42.27
CA GLN A 512 -41.69 -16.74 42.77
C GLN A 512 -40.54 -16.61 41.76
N LEU A 513 -40.80 -16.70 40.45
CA LEU A 513 -39.72 -16.75 39.45
C LEU A 513 -39.07 -15.38 39.18
N SER A 514 -39.83 -14.29 39.31
CA SER A 514 -39.28 -12.92 39.21
C SER A 514 -38.22 -12.65 40.28
N LYS A 515 -38.45 -13.13 41.52
CA LYS A 515 -37.55 -12.93 42.65
C LYS A 515 -36.21 -13.66 42.49
N GLU A 516 -36.19 -14.83 41.84
CA GLU A 516 -34.94 -15.52 41.52
C GLU A 516 -34.12 -14.78 40.43
N ILE A 517 -34.80 -14.13 39.48
CA ILE A 517 -34.15 -13.35 38.41
C ILE A 517 -33.50 -12.07 38.98
N ASP A 518 -34.19 -11.33 39.86
CA ASP A 518 -33.62 -10.16 40.53
C ASP A 518 -32.39 -10.53 41.39
N ASP A 519 -32.44 -11.65 42.12
CA ASP A 519 -31.34 -12.14 42.97
C ASP A 519 -30.13 -12.67 42.18
N GLU A 520 -30.28 -13.08 40.91
CA GLU A 520 -29.13 -13.32 40.02
C GLU A 520 -28.59 -12.01 39.44
N PHE A 521 -29.46 -11.09 39.03
CA PHE A 521 -29.02 -9.83 38.42
C PHE A 521 -28.23 -8.93 39.39
N GLN A 522 -28.67 -8.85 40.66
CA GLN A 522 -27.93 -8.16 41.73
C GLN A 522 -26.54 -8.78 42.01
N LYS A 523 -26.38 -10.11 41.88
CA LYS A 523 -25.07 -10.76 42.00
C LYS A 523 -24.12 -10.34 40.88
N VAL A 524 -24.60 -10.28 39.64
CA VAL A 524 -23.78 -9.83 38.49
C VAL A 524 -23.33 -8.37 38.65
N ILE A 525 -24.20 -7.50 39.16
CA ILE A 525 -23.87 -6.09 39.47
C ILE A 525 -22.88 -5.97 40.65
N THR A 526 -22.91 -6.91 41.61
CA THR A 526 -21.99 -6.92 42.75
C THR A 526 -20.59 -7.39 42.33
N VAL A 527 -20.49 -8.52 41.63
CA VAL A 527 -19.22 -9.07 41.12
C VAL A 527 -18.49 -8.09 40.19
N SER A 528 -19.24 -7.32 39.39
CA SER A 528 -18.67 -6.30 38.50
C SER A 528 -18.23 -5.00 39.20
N LYS A 529 -18.60 -4.79 40.48
CA LYS A 529 -18.02 -3.75 41.34
C LYS A 529 -16.77 -4.25 42.07
N GLU A 530 -16.81 -5.46 42.62
CA GLU A 530 -15.66 -6.09 43.29
C GLU A 530 -14.46 -6.21 42.34
N ALA A 531 -14.70 -6.58 41.07
CA ALA A 531 -13.68 -6.63 40.02
C ALA A 531 -13.13 -5.25 39.57
N PHE A 532 -13.66 -4.14 40.08
CA PHE A 532 -13.19 -2.79 39.77
C PHE A 532 -12.25 -2.25 40.87
N ASP A 533 -12.57 -2.51 42.15
CA ASP A 533 -11.81 -2.02 43.30
C ASP A 533 -10.45 -2.75 43.49
N GLU A 534 -10.28 -3.99 43.00
CA GLU A 534 -9.00 -4.74 43.09
C GLU A 534 -7.89 -4.24 42.13
N SER A 535 -8.05 -3.10 41.43
CA SER A 535 -7.15 -2.67 40.35
C SER A 535 -6.24 -1.45 40.61
N GLU A 536 -6.32 -0.79 41.77
CA GLU A 536 -5.49 0.39 42.12
C GLU A 536 -4.33 0.11 43.11
N GLU A 537 -3.56 -0.98 42.98
CA GLU A 537 -2.38 -1.18 43.87
C GLU A 537 -1.10 -1.82 43.25
N GLU A 538 -0.51 -1.23 42.20
CA GLU A 538 0.95 -1.37 41.96
C GLU A 538 1.58 -0.24 41.10
N ILE A 539 2.27 0.74 41.71
CA ILE A 539 3.13 1.74 41.02
C ILE A 539 4.34 2.12 41.89
N LEU A 540 5.57 2.01 41.34
CA LEU A 540 6.76 2.90 41.51
C LEU A 540 8.03 2.20 40.96
N PRO A 541 9.14 2.90 40.60
CA PRO A 541 9.32 4.35 40.44
C PRO A 541 9.93 4.78 39.08
N THR A 542 9.78 6.05 38.72
CA THR A 542 10.60 6.75 37.73
C THR A 542 11.24 8.03 38.31
N PRO A 543 12.49 8.38 37.94
CA PRO A 543 13.18 9.54 38.51
C PRO A 543 12.87 10.87 37.79
N VAL A 544 12.45 11.84 38.59
CA VAL A 544 12.20 13.27 38.31
C VAL A 544 13.40 14.04 37.74
N ILE A 545 13.18 14.98 36.79
CA ILE A 545 13.85 16.32 36.71
C ILE A 545 12.90 17.39 36.07
N SER A 546 12.44 18.37 36.87
CA SER A 546 12.18 19.83 36.62
C SER A 546 11.43 20.37 35.35
N HIS A 547 10.83 21.58 35.27
CA HIS A 547 10.78 22.77 36.16
C HIS A 547 9.40 23.49 36.11
N GLU A 548 8.85 23.76 37.30
CA GLU A 548 8.12 24.97 37.76
C GLU A 548 7.34 25.94 36.84
N LYS A 549 6.08 26.21 37.23
CA LYS A 549 5.66 27.52 37.80
C LYS A 549 4.41 27.40 38.70
N SER A 550 4.17 28.42 39.54
CA SER A 550 3.12 28.47 40.60
C SER A 550 2.06 29.55 40.27
N PRO A 551 0.91 29.74 40.99
CA PRO A 551 0.83 29.74 42.47
C PRO A 551 -0.48 29.27 43.19
N SER A 552 -0.30 28.98 44.48
CA SER A 552 -1.22 29.25 45.61
C SER A 552 -2.73 28.97 45.50
N LYS A 553 -3.15 27.79 46.01
CA LYS A 553 -4.35 27.65 46.90
C LYS A 553 -4.41 26.33 47.68
N ILE A 554 -3.65 25.31 47.27
CA ILE A 554 -3.72 23.93 47.81
C ILE A 554 -2.96 23.74 49.14
N ARG A 555 -1.95 24.57 49.45
CA ARG A 555 -1.01 24.35 50.58
C ARG A 555 -1.65 24.29 51.98
N THR A 556 -2.83 24.87 52.20
CA THR A 556 -3.48 24.92 53.52
C THR A 556 -4.24 23.62 53.89
N ARG A 557 -4.63 22.79 52.91
CA ARG A 557 -5.43 21.57 53.17
C ARG A 557 -4.57 20.35 53.51
N LEU A 558 -3.41 20.21 52.86
CA LEU A 558 -2.44 19.12 53.08
C LEU A 558 -1.74 19.17 54.45
N ALA A 559 -1.74 20.31 55.14
CA ALA A 559 -1.11 20.44 56.46
C ALA A 559 -1.89 19.71 57.58
N ARG A 560 -3.23 19.58 57.47
CA ARG A 560 -4.05 18.86 58.46
C ARG A 560 -3.97 17.34 58.33
N ILE A 561 -3.81 16.80 57.13
CA ILE A 561 -3.81 15.34 56.94
C ILE A 561 -2.51 14.71 57.49
N LYS A 562 -1.40 15.48 57.52
CA LYS A 562 -0.11 15.01 58.04
C LYS A 562 0.05 15.05 59.57
N SER A 563 -0.85 15.64 60.34
CA SER A 563 -0.83 15.53 61.80
C SER A 563 -1.40 14.20 62.30
N ASP A 564 -2.39 13.66 61.59
CA ASP A 564 -3.28 12.64 62.16
C ASP A 564 -2.79 11.21 61.88
N LEU A 565 -2.04 11.01 60.78
CA LEU A 565 -1.39 9.75 60.44
C LEU A 565 -0.13 9.47 61.27
N LYS A 566 0.50 10.47 61.91
CA LYS A 566 1.79 10.31 62.60
C LYS A 566 1.66 9.84 64.06
N LYS A 567 0.67 8.98 64.35
CA LYS A 567 0.26 8.65 65.72
C LYS A 567 -0.23 7.20 65.95
N LYS A 568 -0.01 6.29 65.01
CA LYS A 568 -0.44 4.88 65.12
C LYS A 568 0.70 3.85 65.17
N ASP A 569 1.79 4.07 64.44
CA ASP A 569 2.85 3.04 64.26
C ASP A 569 4.10 3.29 65.11
N GLU A 570 3.94 3.29 66.43
CA GLU A 570 5.04 3.11 67.39
C GLU A 570 4.76 1.92 68.33
N LEU A 571 4.86 0.68 67.84
CA LEU A 571 5.23 -0.47 68.66
C LEU A 571 5.68 -1.71 67.83
N LYS A 572 6.75 -2.38 68.31
CA LYS A 572 7.18 -3.76 67.96
C LYS A 572 7.84 -4.02 66.59
N THR A 573 9.12 -3.66 66.54
CA THR A 573 10.28 -4.55 66.22
C THR A 573 10.07 -6.07 66.49
N LYS A 574 10.86 -7.02 65.95
CA LYS A 574 12.33 -7.06 65.67
C LYS A 574 12.75 -8.31 64.84
N GLU A 575 13.97 -8.28 64.24
CA GLU A 575 14.81 -9.44 63.80
C GLU A 575 14.30 -10.33 62.62
N THR A 576 15.11 -10.91 61.69
CA THR A 576 16.59 -11.08 61.52
C THR A 576 16.99 -11.22 60.02
N GLU A 577 18.26 -11.00 59.65
CA GLU A 577 18.86 -11.31 58.31
C GLU A 577 19.51 -12.73 58.26
N PRO A 578 19.71 -13.34 57.06
CA PRO A 578 21.04 -13.32 56.39
C PRO A 578 21.06 -13.34 54.82
N GLU A 579 22.27 -13.45 54.25
CA GLU A 579 22.72 -13.26 52.85
C GLU A 579 22.27 -14.28 51.74
N PRO A 580 22.53 -14.00 50.43
CA PRO A 580 21.87 -14.66 49.29
C PRO A 580 22.65 -15.79 48.57
N GLU A 581 21.92 -16.68 47.89
CA GLU A 581 22.47 -17.75 47.03
C GLU A 581 22.30 -17.53 45.50
N LYS A 582 23.11 -18.26 44.72
CA LYS A 582 23.22 -18.16 43.24
C LYS A 582 22.63 -19.40 42.58
N TYR A 583 21.90 -19.24 41.46
CA TYR A 583 21.58 -20.36 40.57
C TYR A 583 21.90 -20.11 39.09
N LYS A 584 22.37 -21.16 38.42
CA LYS A 584 22.58 -21.26 36.97
C LYS A 584 22.13 -22.63 36.45
N PHE A 585 21.30 -22.62 35.41
CA PHE A 585 21.11 -23.62 34.34
C PHE A 585 21.40 -25.12 34.57
N LYS A 586 20.46 -25.96 34.10
CA LYS A 586 20.79 -27.14 33.28
C LYS A 586 19.66 -27.49 32.27
N PRO A 587 19.96 -28.12 31.11
CA PRO A 587 18.99 -28.40 30.03
C PRO A 587 18.67 -29.91 29.85
N VAL A 588 17.72 -30.24 28.95
CA VAL A 588 17.27 -31.62 28.64
C VAL A 588 17.51 -32.02 27.17
N ARG A 589 17.83 -33.31 26.91
CA ARG A 589 18.16 -34.01 25.63
C ARG A 589 17.95 -35.54 25.85
N LYS A 590 17.78 -36.47 24.89
CA LYS A 590 17.88 -36.51 23.39
C LYS A 590 16.45 -36.59 22.80
N SER A 591 15.99 -37.32 21.75
CA SER A 591 16.44 -38.32 20.74
C SER A 591 15.64 -38.08 19.43
N LYS A 592 15.85 -38.60 18.20
CA LYS A 592 16.64 -39.68 17.54
C LYS A 592 16.08 -41.13 17.54
N GLU A 593 15.50 -41.56 16.40
CA GLU A 593 16.10 -42.61 15.54
C GLU A 593 15.64 -42.56 14.04
N LYS A 594 15.81 -43.63 13.24
CA LYS A 594 15.75 -43.65 11.75
C LYS A 594 15.27 -45.00 11.16
N ARG A 595 15.03 -45.03 9.82
CA ARG A 595 14.98 -46.19 8.84
C ARG A 595 13.60 -46.87 8.66
N PHE A 596 13.27 -47.56 7.55
CA PHE A 596 13.57 -47.46 6.08
C PHE A 596 12.77 -48.59 5.33
N ILE A 597 12.57 -48.49 4.00
CA ILE A 597 12.13 -49.55 3.04
C ILE A 597 10.62 -49.91 2.89
N GLU A 598 10.16 -49.74 1.65
CA GLU A 598 9.18 -50.41 0.75
C GLU A 598 8.15 -51.50 1.17
N LYS A 599 6.94 -51.33 0.57
CA LYS A 599 6.14 -52.27 -0.28
C LYS A 599 5.11 -53.31 0.25
N ASP A 600 3.95 -53.22 -0.43
CA ASP A 600 3.12 -54.28 -1.04
C ASP A 600 2.03 -55.10 -0.28
N VAL A 601 0.79 -54.90 -0.77
CA VAL A 601 -0.23 -55.91 -1.13
C VAL A 601 -1.06 -56.61 -0.01
N ASN A 602 -2.22 -56.00 0.27
CA ASN A 602 -3.57 -56.58 0.16
C ASN A 602 -4.03 -57.75 1.09
N SER A 603 -5.00 -57.48 2.00
CA SER A 603 -6.41 -57.98 1.93
C SER A 603 -7.10 -58.21 3.29
N LYS A 604 -8.44 -58.08 3.31
CA LYS A 604 -9.42 -58.43 4.39
C LYS A 604 -9.39 -57.51 5.64
N LYS A 605 -10.50 -56.85 6.01
CA LYS A 605 -11.70 -57.37 6.74
C LYS A 605 -11.36 -57.83 8.16
N THR A 606 -11.93 -57.31 9.24
CA THR A 606 -13.05 -56.34 9.46
C THR A 606 -12.91 -55.66 10.84
N ASP A 607 -13.47 -54.47 11.01
CA ASP A 607 -14.51 -54.24 12.06
C ASP A 607 -15.28 -52.93 11.83
N ASP A 608 -16.60 -52.97 12.06
CA ASP A 608 -17.55 -51.84 11.92
C ASP A 608 -18.22 -51.57 13.28
N THR A 609 -17.87 -50.49 14.00
CA THR A 609 -18.65 -50.04 15.19
C THR A 609 -18.41 -48.59 15.63
N GLU A 610 -18.66 -47.56 14.80
CA GLU A 610 -18.86 -46.19 15.35
C GLU A 610 -19.70 -45.21 14.50
N ASP A 611 -19.68 -45.27 13.16
CA ASP A 611 -20.28 -44.22 12.30
C ASP A 611 -21.82 -44.34 12.06
N THR A 612 -22.47 -45.39 12.57
CA THR A 612 -23.89 -45.69 12.36
C THR A 612 -24.87 -44.56 12.74
N PRO A 613 -24.69 -43.80 13.85
CA PRO A 613 -25.60 -42.71 14.21
C PRO A 613 -25.57 -41.54 13.23
N ARG A 614 -24.40 -41.27 12.64
CA ARG A 614 -24.14 -40.08 11.79
C ARG A 614 -24.80 -40.24 10.43
N LYS A 615 -24.55 -41.37 9.74
CA LYS A 615 -25.19 -41.72 8.46
C LYS A 615 -26.72 -41.87 8.57
N THR A 616 -27.25 -42.21 9.75
CA THR A 616 -28.71 -42.30 9.98
C THR A 616 -29.40 -40.94 10.03
N ARG A 617 -28.90 -39.99 10.85
CA ARG A 617 -29.49 -38.63 10.95
C ARG A 617 -29.48 -37.88 9.61
N LEU A 618 -28.40 -38.02 8.83
CA LEU A 618 -28.31 -37.45 7.48
C LEU A 618 -29.42 -37.96 6.54
N ARG A 619 -29.74 -39.26 6.57
CA ARG A 619 -30.81 -39.85 5.75
C ARG A 619 -32.21 -39.34 6.11
N GLU A 620 -32.45 -39.00 7.37
CA GLU A 620 -33.73 -38.44 7.82
C GLU A 620 -33.90 -36.99 7.33
N ILE A 621 -32.86 -36.15 7.49
CA ILE A 621 -32.84 -34.76 7.01
C ILE A 621 -33.12 -34.70 5.49
N PHE A 622 -32.47 -35.56 4.70
CA PHE A 622 -32.74 -35.63 3.26
C PHE A 622 -34.18 -36.07 2.93
N LYS A 623 -34.72 -37.09 3.61
CA LYS A 623 -36.12 -37.53 3.39
C LYS A 623 -37.13 -36.42 3.66
N ASP A 624 -36.93 -35.66 4.73
CA ASP A 624 -37.86 -34.61 5.13
C ASP A 624 -37.75 -33.36 4.23
N HIS A 625 -36.57 -33.07 3.70
CA HIS A 625 -36.38 -32.06 2.67
C HIS A 625 -37.11 -32.42 1.37
N PHE A 626 -37.01 -33.67 0.90
CA PHE A 626 -37.70 -34.12 -0.32
C PHE A 626 -39.23 -34.14 -0.18
N ARG A 627 -39.78 -34.41 1.02
CA ARG A 627 -41.23 -34.28 1.29
C ARG A 627 -41.71 -32.84 1.10
N LYS A 628 -41.06 -31.87 1.77
CA LYS A 628 -41.40 -30.44 1.72
C LYS A 628 -41.29 -29.81 0.32
N VAL A 629 -40.58 -30.46 -0.62
CA VAL A 629 -40.47 -30.06 -2.03
C VAL A 629 -41.64 -30.56 -2.90
N ASN A 630 -42.32 -31.65 -2.52
CA ASN A 630 -43.50 -32.13 -3.26
C ASN A 630 -44.79 -31.42 -2.84
N ASP A 631 -45.03 -31.22 -1.53
CA ASP A 631 -46.23 -30.52 -1.01
C ASP A 631 -46.42 -29.09 -1.57
N ARG A 632 -45.35 -28.49 -2.13
CA ARG A 632 -45.36 -27.16 -2.77
C ARG A 632 -45.71 -27.17 -4.26
N LYS A 633 -45.88 -28.34 -4.91
CA LYS A 633 -46.30 -28.43 -6.32
C LYS A 633 -47.81 -28.51 -6.49
N ASP A 634 -48.50 -29.16 -5.57
CA ASP A 634 -49.91 -29.56 -5.74
C ASP A 634 -50.92 -28.45 -5.35
N LYS A 635 -50.47 -27.20 -5.24
CA LYS A 635 -51.27 -26.04 -4.77
C LYS A 635 -51.36 -24.86 -5.76
N VAL A 636 -51.06 -25.07 -7.05
CA VAL A 636 -51.16 -24.00 -8.08
C VAL A 636 -51.77 -24.50 -9.40
N THR A 637 -53.11 -24.53 -9.46
CA THR A 637 -53.93 -24.73 -10.67
C THR A 637 -55.29 -24.05 -10.50
N VAL A 638 -56.02 -23.86 -11.63
CA VAL A 638 -57.37 -23.23 -11.78
C VAL A 638 -57.37 -21.69 -11.93
N ASP A 639 -57.32 -21.20 -13.18
CA ASP A 639 -58.49 -20.66 -13.92
C ASP A 639 -58.10 -20.36 -15.41
N GLN A 640 -59.07 -20.03 -16.30
CA GLN A 640 -58.94 -20.25 -17.77
C GLN A 640 -59.16 -19.03 -18.70
N GLU A 641 -58.34 -18.96 -19.78
CA GLU A 641 -58.65 -18.60 -21.20
C GLU A 641 -59.28 -17.22 -21.61
N PRO A 642 -59.35 -16.85 -22.92
CA PRO A 642 -58.69 -17.39 -24.15
C PRO A 642 -58.01 -16.36 -25.13
N LEU A 643 -57.13 -16.86 -26.03
CA LEU A 643 -56.82 -16.44 -27.44
C LEU A 643 -56.42 -14.95 -27.75
N VAL A 644 -55.46 -14.60 -28.64
CA VAL A 644 -55.16 -15.00 -30.05
C VAL A 644 -53.63 -14.89 -30.37
N GLN A 645 -53.23 -15.36 -31.56
CA GLN A 645 -51.92 -15.36 -32.26
C GLN A 645 -51.22 -13.96 -32.39
N ASP A 646 -49.93 -13.80 -32.75
CA ASP A 646 -48.84 -14.72 -33.19
C ASP A 646 -47.41 -14.16 -32.89
N GLU A 647 -46.37 -14.77 -33.48
CA GLU A 647 -44.93 -14.42 -33.56
C GLU A 647 -44.00 -14.83 -32.39
N THR A 648 -42.73 -15.11 -32.74
CA THR A 648 -41.81 -15.89 -31.88
C THR A 648 -40.48 -15.19 -31.56
N ILE A 649 -40.32 -14.79 -30.29
CA ILE A 649 -39.03 -14.35 -29.72
C ILE A 649 -38.76 -15.12 -28.41
N SER A 650 -37.56 -15.71 -28.28
CA SER A 650 -37.19 -16.54 -27.13
C SER A 650 -37.13 -15.74 -25.82
N SER A 651 -37.76 -16.24 -24.75
CA SER A 651 -38.19 -15.42 -23.60
C SER A 651 -37.44 -15.70 -22.27
N PRO A 652 -37.56 -14.84 -21.23
CA PRO A 652 -36.64 -14.79 -20.07
C PRO A 652 -36.59 -15.99 -19.11
N LYS A 653 -37.32 -17.09 -19.37
CA LYS A 653 -37.47 -18.25 -18.46
C LYS A 653 -36.15 -18.96 -18.12
N SER A 654 -35.09 -18.77 -18.91
CA SER A 654 -33.75 -19.36 -18.69
C SER A 654 -32.92 -18.69 -17.59
N LYS A 655 -33.13 -17.40 -17.31
CA LYS A 655 -32.41 -16.68 -16.23
C LYS A 655 -32.95 -17.05 -14.85
N LEU A 656 -34.28 -17.09 -14.68
CA LEU A 656 -34.92 -17.37 -13.40
C LEU A 656 -34.55 -18.77 -12.86
N LYS A 657 -34.50 -19.79 -13.72
CA LYS A 657 -34.02 -21.15 -13.37
C LYS A 657 -32.55 -21.22 -12.92
N LYS A 658 -31.72 -20.20 -13.19
CA LYS A 658 -30.33 -20.14 -12.70
C LYS A 658 -30.21 -19.46 -11.33
N LEU A 659 -31.04 -18.46 -11.03
CA LEU A 659 -31.09 -17.80 -9.71
C LEU A 659 -31.56 -18.78 -8.62
N ILE A 660 -32.68 -19.47 -8.84
CA ILE A 660 -33.27 -20.41 -7.88
C ILE A 660 -32.27 -21.51 -7.46
N LYS A 661 -31.45 -22.01 -8.41
CA LYS A 661 -30.39 -23.00 -8.10
C LYS A 661 -29.20 -22.43 -7.31
N ALA A 662 -28.97 -21.12 -7.31
CA ALA A 662 -27.87 -20.50 -6.58
C ALA A 662 -28.23 -20.27 -5.10
N GLU A 663 -29.47 -19.86 -4.81
CA GLU A 663 -29.97 -19.69 -3.44
C GLU A 663 -30.12 -21.03 -2.72
N GLN A 664 -30.60 -22.07 -3.43
CA GLN A 664 -30.72 -23.44 -2.90
C GLN A 664 -29.38 -24.05 -2.44
N VAL A 665 -28.27 -23.70 -3.10
CA VAL A 665 -26.93 -24.13 -2.68
C VAL A 665 -26.41 -23.31 -1.48
N LYS A 666 -26.77 -22.04 -1.37
CA LYS A 666 -26.40 -21.19 -0.22
C LYS A 666 -27.00 -21.69 1.10
N ALA A 667 -28.32 -21.94 1.12
CA ALA A 667 -29.00 -22.43 2.32
C ALA A 667 -28.41 -23.77 2.82
N LEU A 668 -28.05 -24.66 1.89
CA LEU A 668 -27.42 -25.94 2.22
C LEU A 668 -26.04 -25.77 2.88
N VAL A 669 -25.28 -24.72 2.51
CA VAL A 669 -23.98 -24.41 3.14
C VAL A 669 -24.16 -23.83 4.54
N GLU A 670 -25.14 -22.94 4.74
CA GLU A 670 -25.41 -22.31 6.04
C GLU A 670 -25.91 -23.33 7.09
N ASP A 671 -26.65 -24.37 6.68
CA ASP A 671 -27.05 -25.45 7.60
C ASP A 671 -25.93 -26.47 7.88
N ILE A 672 -25.01 -26.69 6.93
CA ILE A 672 -23.82 -27.53 7.16
C ILE A 672 -22.82 -26.82 8.11
N GLN A 673 -22.67 -25.50 8.02
CA GLN A 673 -21.78 -24.72 8.90
C GLN A 673 -22.20 -24.70 10.38
N LYS A 674 -23.43 -25.11 10.73
CA LYS A 674 -23.90 -25.24 12.12
C LYS A 674 -23.50 -26.56 12.77
N LEU A 675 -22.94 -27.50 12.01
CA LEU A 675 -22.45 -28.78 12.49
C LEU A 675 -20.93 -28.76 12.46
N ASP A 676 -20.32 -28.81 13.65
CA ASP A 676 -18.88 -28.63 13.84
C ASP A 676 -18.10 -29.88 13.40
N ILE A 677 -17.92 -30.00 12.07
CA ILE A 677 -17.44 -31.21 11.38
C ILE A 677 -16.10 -30.99 10.67
N CYS A 678 -15.72 -29.74 10.37
CA CYS A 678 -14.48 -29.41 9.68
C CYS A 678 -13.35 -29.09 10.65
N ASP A 679 -12.23 -29.81 10.54
CA ASP A 679 -11.04 -29.55 11.37
C ASP A 679 -10.41 -28.17 11.04
N SER A 680 -10.00 -27.46 12.09
CA SER A 680 -9.64 -26.03 12.10
C SER A 680 -8.44 -25.63 11.23
N SER A 681 -7.74 -26.60 10.65
CA SER A 681 -6.58 -26.41 9.77
C SER A 681 -6.92 -26.33 8.27
N VAL A 682 -8.17 -26.62 7.88
CA VAL A 682 -8.61 -26.70 6.48
C VAL A 682 -9.56 -25.56 6.12
N SER A 683 -9.51 -25.04 4.89
CA SER A 683 -10.46 -24.01 4.45
C SER A 683 -11.87 -24.59 4.35
N PRO A 684 -12.94 -23.86 4.78
CA PRO A 684 -14.31 -24.38 4.73
C PRO A 684 -14.78 -24.81 3.34
N LYS A 685 -14.19 -24.25 2.26
CA LYS A 685 -14.51 -24.64 0.89
C LYS A 685 -13.87 -25.97 0.48
N ASP A 686 -12.70 -26.27 1.02
CA ASP A 686 -11.98 -27.50 0.71
C ASP A 686 -12.51 -28.67 1.54
N CYS A 687 -12.88 -28.44 2.81
CA CYS A 687 -13.64 -29.39 3.62
C CYS A 687 -14.98 -29.75 2.95
N LEU A 688 -15.78 -28.75 2.54
CA LEU A 688 -17.03 -28.97 1.83
C LEU A 688 -16.82 -29.75 0.52
N LYS A 689 -15.70 -29.50 -0.19
CA LYS A 689 -15.37 -30.24 -1.42
C LYS A 689 -15.01 -31.70 -1.14
N GLN A 690 -14.25 -31.99 -0.08
CA GLN A 690 -13.93 -33.37 0.30
C GLN A 690 -15.20 -34.16 0.64
N ILE A 691 -16.13 -33.58 1.41
CA ILE A 691 -17.42 -34.20 1.75
C ILE A 691 -18.26 -34.47 0.49
N ILE A 692 -18.24 -33.57 -0.49
CA ILE A 692 -18.95 -33.75 -1.77
C ILE A 692 -18.29 -34.81 -2.65
N ASP A 693 -16.96 -34.81 -2.77
CA ASP A 693 -16.21 -35.79 -3.57
C ASP A 693 -16.33 -37.20 -2.96
N GLU A 694 -16.38 -37.32 -1.63
CA GLU A 694 -16.62 -38.57 -0.89
C GLU A 694 -18.04 -39.10 -1.14
N TYR A 695 -19.08 -38.26 -1.01
CA TYR A 695 -20.48 -38.63 -1.25
C TYR A 695 -20.81 -38.92 -2.75
N ILE A 696 -19.88 -38.64 -3.66
CA ILE A 696 -19.97 -38.98 -5.09
C ILE A 696 -19.21 -40.30 -5.41
N SER A 697 -18.55 -40.90 -4.41
CA SER A 697 -17.73 -42.11 -4.56
C SER A 697 -18.35 -43.41 -4.01
N GLU A 698 -19.48 -43.33 -3.29
CA GLU A 698 -20.38 -44.45 -2.94
C GLU A 698 -21.57 -44.56 -3.91
#